data_AF-A0A4R5C856-F1
#
_entry.id   AF-A0A4R5C856-F1
#
_cell.length_a   1.000
_cell.length_b   1.000
_cell.length_c   1.000
_cell.angle_alpha   90.00
_cell.angle_beta   90.00
_cell.angle_gamma   90.00
#
_symmetry.space_group_name_H-M   'P 1'
#
loop_
_entity.id
_entity.type
_entity.pdbx_description
1 polymer ?
#
loop_
_entity_poly.entity_id
_entity_poly.type
_entity_poly.pdbx_seq_one_letter_code
_entity_poly.pdbx_strand_id
1 'polypeptide(L)'
;MFLLPISKNSFLFFIVAFVILDFFDYLYHFMMHKTPLFWKFHQVHHSDLDVDITTTVREHPGETFIRVSYSILIICLIGATPWVLIFKQFIQSSSNIISHSKTKLPKKLNNIISKFFVTPNTHHIHHHYQLPYTDSNFGDVLTIWDQLFSTFRHLKQSEIICGVDTNMVRKDNENFKKLILRPFQEKDKCSKHDVKPKVKILKVNGFIIGLLATSNIISSQTVVKGILTDEKNEPIVSANIVFLGSNESTLTDSTGKFILKSNSNFTTINVSYIGFENKVVPLKKLKTEDLKIALKKQTIILNEVAIKSRSKKKLKNKENPAYKILENIWKNKKKNGLQLATSYEYEKYTSIELGMDNLDTSFVKKMLKKDFDSFALKMKTDFNNKFFVPIELIENNKKIYGNNHLKKERIDIDGSRATGIKQQGKIFDRIANVFQEIDVYQNNITILNKNFVSPISSEGFGTYNYELSDSTFVGDKKYYSIRFYPRESRDFAFRGSFIVDSKNYALTKIEMQTPRKMNLNFVRNFEFTKTFTIQNDSIYLPLSNEYKADFTLLTKEENEKGIYVIKKEKFCNYILNAPKDVDFYDKQILQLTSKQFEKDSVYWKNKQDKETKDLYKVVNVIKDTKKIKAVIGTIYILSDGYVPLFKGLQTGNIWTTAASNQIEGLRLRLGFRTFISDEDLFRVEGFTAYGSKDKITKYGLEARYLITNTPRLTISAAFLKDNEQMGLTQFNGIHLLPEADKSSKALFNRGQNYFLSKIQKSMFRFDVEPAKNLHLGFTFTHNIIQSADPHQFSLDYLDVNSDQIKSATTNLKSDIYLTYTPGKETSGFGVDEKLGIKLHPIFMFNYERGYKNVFGGSFNYNRLQVLYNNPISLGKFGIFDATVGAGKTFEATPLSLLTTVSANQTYFLLPNTFALLDYYEFVADTYAEGHFEQHFNGLLLNRIPIIKKLNWRSLLTIRGVYGTISNGSIAINQSSIHYVAPTKLYYEYGFGFENIGYGNVRPFRLDFIWRSNFQNFNGPVNPGFGIRIGLKTSF
;
A
#
# COMPACT_ATOMS: atom_id res chain seq x y z
N MET A 1 -24.41 -0.52 -29.85
CA MET A 1 -25.46 -1.56 -30.01
C MET A 1 -26.81 -1.23 -29.34
N PHE A 2 -26.88 -0.35 -28.32
CA PHE A 2 -28.13 -0.02 -27.60
C PHE A 2 -29.27 0.57 -28.43
N LEU A 3 -28.99 1.06 -29.65
CA LEU A 3 -29.97 1.65 -30.56
C LEU A 3 -30.55 0.63 -31.56
N LEU A 4 -30.04 -0.61 -31.60
CA LEU A 4 -30.55 -1.64 -32.51
C LEU A 4 -31.71 -2.41 -31.84
N PRO A 5 -32.79 -2.73 -32.57
CA PRO A 5 -33.96 -3.46 -32.06
C PRO A 5 -33.66 -4.91 -31.62
N ILE A 6 -32.41 -5.37 -31.78
CA ILE A 6 -31.91 -6.71 -31.42
C ILE A 6 -31.73 -6.87 -29.89
N SER A 7 -31.74 -5.78 -29.11
CA SER A 7 -31.50 -5.78 -27.65
C SER A 7 -32.53 -6.57 -26.82
N LYS A 8 -33.70 -6.91 -27.37
CA LYS A 8 -34.75 -7.67 -26.66
C LYS A 8 -34.50 -9.18 -26.61
N ASN A 9 -33.65 -9.73 -27.49
CA ASN A 9 -33.29 -11.15 -27.50
C ASN A 9 -31.84 -11.31 -27.07
N SER A 10 -31.61 -11.78 -25.84
CA SER A 10 -30.27 -11.89 -25.25
C SER A 10 -29.34 -12.80 -26.05
N PHE A 11 -29.85 -13.88 -26.67
CA PHE A 11 -29.04 -14.78 -27.48
C PHE A 11 -28.59 -14.11 -28.77
N LEU A 12 -29.51 -13.48 -29.51
CA LEU A 12 -29.17 -12.76 -30.74
C LEU A 12 -28.24 -11.56 -30.46
N PHE A 13 -28.48 -10.85 -29.35
CA PHE A 13 -27.59 -9.79 -28.87
C PHE A 13 -26.18 -10.29 -28.61
N PHE A 14 -26.03 -11.45 -27.96
CA PHE A 14 -24.72 -12.07 -27.74
C PHE A 14 -24.03 -12.41 -29.05
N ILE A 15 -24.71 -13.07 -29.97
CA ILE A 15 -24.12 -13.47 -31.26
C ILE A 15 -23.61 -12.25 -32.03
N VAL A 16 -24.42 -11.19 -32.14
CA VAL A 16 -24.01 -9.96 -32.83
C VAL A 16 -22.85 -9.28 -32.11
N ALA A 17 -22.90 -9.16 -30.77
CA ALA A 17 -21.83 -8.55 -30.00
C ALA A 17 -20.53 -9.35 -30.10
N PHE A 18 -20.62 -10.68 -30.05
CA PHE A 18 -19.49 -11.60 -30.20
C PHE A 18 -18.82 -11.44 -31.56
N VAL A 19 -19.58 -11.46 -32.66
CA VAL A 19 -19.05 -11.30 -34.02
C VAL A 19 -18.36 -9.94 -34.20
N ILE A 20 -18.96 -8.86 -33.69
CA ILE A 20 -18.34 -7.53 -33.76
C ILE A 20 -17.05 -7.47 -32.93
N LEU A 21 -17.06 -8.01 -31.71
CA LEU A 21 -15.88 -8.02 -30.85
C LEU A 21 -14.75 -8.85 -31.46
N ASP A 22 -15.06 -10.03 -32.01
CA ASP A 22 -14.09 -10.90 -32.70
C ASP A 22 -13.49 -10.23 -33.96
N PHE A 23 -14.28 -9.43 -34.70
CA PHE A 23 -13.73 -8.58 -35.78
C PHE A 23 -12.70 -7.57 -35.26
N PHE A 24 -12.95 -6.95 -34.11
CA PHE A 24 -11.99 -6.02 -33.52
C PHE A 24 -10.76 -6.72 -32.94
N ASP A 25 -10.86 -7.97 -32.50
CA ASP A 25 -9.69 -8.79 -32.16
C ASP A 25 -8.86 -9.10 -33.42
N TYR A 26 -9.50 -9.47 -34.53
CA TYR A 26 -8.84 -9.60 -35.84
C TYR A 26 -8.13 -8.30 -36.25
N LEU A 27 -8.81 -7.15 -36.14
CA LEU A 27 -8.23 -5.86 -36.49
C LEU A 27 -7.05 -5.49 -35.59
N TYR A 28 -7.17 -5.75 -34.29
CA TYR A 28 -6.06 -5.60 -33.34
C TYR A 28 -4.87 -6.44 -33.78
N HIS A 29 -5.08 -7.72 -34.04
CA HIS A 29 -4.04 -8.66 -34.42
C HIS A 29 -3.35 -8.26 -35.73
N PHE A 30 -4.15 -7.87 -36.73
CA PHE A 30 -3.66 -7.30 -37.97
C PHE A 30 -2.80 -6.04 -37.74
N MET A 31 -3.25 -5.12 -36.88
CA MET A 31 -2.48 -3.91 -36.53
C MET A 31 -1.17 -4.23 -35.83
N MET A 32 -1.14 -5.27 -34.97
CA MET A 32 0.06 -5.73 -34.29
C MET A 32 1.12 -6.20 -35.28
N HIS A 33 0.74 -6.80 -36.41
CA HIS A 33 1.66 -7.17 -37.49
C HIS A 33 2.03 -6.00 -38.39
N LYS A 34 1.06 -5.23 -38.86
CA LYS A 34 1.28 -4.21 -39.91
C LYS A 34 1.93 -2.93 -39.41
N THR A 35 1.89 -2.67 -38.10
CA THR A 35 2.50 -1.47 -37.52
C THR A 35 3.90 -1.80 -36.97
N PRO A 36 4.99 -1.20 -37.50
CA PRO A 36 6.35 -1.55 -37.08
C PRO A 36 6.61 -1.41 -35.58
N LEU A 37 5.95 -0.45 -34.91
CA LEU A 37 6.06 -0.27 -33.46
C LEU A 37 5.39 -1.41 -32.69
N PHE A 38 4.21 -1.85 -33.13
CA PHE A 38 3.45 -2.91 -32.44
C PHE A 38 4.05 -4.28 -32.70
N TRP A 39 4.56 -4.51 -33.91
CA TRP A 39 5.25 -5.75 -34.27
C TRP A 39 6.45 -6.00 -33.36
N LYS A 40 7.17 -4.95 -32.95
CA LYS A 40 8.29 -5.09 -32.01
C LYS A 40 7.91 -5.77 -30.69
N PHE A 41 6.67 -5.59 -30.25
CA PHE A 41 6.13 -6.25 -29.06
C PHE A 41 5.56 -7.62 -29.40
N HIS A 42 4.78 -7.71 -30.48
CA HIS A 42 4.12 -8.95 -30.89
C HIS A 42 5.08 -10.05 -31.36
N GLN A 43 6.24 -9.69 -31.93
CA GLN A 43 7.27 -10.66 -32.31
C GLN A 43 7.79 -11.50 -31.13
N VAL A 44 7.58 -11.08 -29.88
CA VAL A 44 7.93 -11.90 -28.69
C VAL A 44 7.06 -13.16 -28.64
N HIS A 45 5.78 -13.03 -28.99
CA HIS A 45 4.85 -14.14 -29.14
C HIS A 45 5.29 -15.06 -30.29
N HIS A 46 5.57 -14.50 -31.47
CA HIS A 46 6.03 -15.26 -32.63
C HIS A 46 7.44 -15.86 -32.50
N SER A 47 8.23 -15.43 -31.53
CA SER A 47 9.59 -15.95 -31.35
C SER A 47 9.65 -17.38 -30.80
N ASP A 48 8.50 -17.96 -30.47
CA ASP A 48 8.45 -19.34 -30.02
C ASP A 48 8.73 -20.32 -31.16
N LEU A 49 9.76 -21.16 -30.97
CA LEU A 49 10.13 -22.17 -31.95
C LEU A 49 9.28 -23.45 -31.80
N ASP A 50 8.66 -23.62 -30.63
CA ASP A 50 7.90 -24.82 -30.25
C ASP A 50 6.47 -24.41 -29.82
N VAL A 51 5.70 -23.82 -30.76
CA VAL A 51 4.33 -23.35 -30.48
C VAL A 51 3.48 -24.47 -29.84
N ASP A 52 3.05 -24.22 -28.61
CA ASP A 52 2.16 -25.06 -27.82
C ASP A 52 1.21 -24.20 -26.96
N ILE A 53 0.40 -24.82 -26.09
CA ILE A 53 -0.58 -24.11 -25.24
C ILE A 53 0.08 -23.02 -24.36
N THR A 54 1.35 -23.16 -24.01
CA THR A 54 2.06 -22.15 -23.21
C THR A 54 2.39 -20.90 -24.02
N THR A 55 2.48 -21.00 -25.36
CA THR A 55 2.67 -19.86 -26.25
C THR A 55 1.50 -18.88 -26.18
N THR A 56 0.28 -19.34 -25.86
CA THR A 56 -0.90 -18.48 -25.66
C THR A 56 -0.70 -17.41 -24.58
N VAL A 57 0.18 -17.66 -23.60
CA VAL A 57 0.50 -16.70 -22.51
C VAL A 57 1.88 -16.08 -22.65
N ARG A 58 2.58 -16.36 -23.75
CA ARG A 58 3.92 -15.85 -24.06
C ARG A 58 3.80 -14.53 -24.81
N GLU A 59 3.65 -13.45 -24.08
CA GLU A 59 3.47 -12.10 -24.65
C GLU A 59 4.30 -11.07 -23.89
N HIS A 60 4.59 -9.94 -24.54
CA HIS A 60 5.27 -8.84 -23.88
C HIS A 60 4.29 -8.02 -23.00
N PRO A 61 4.63 -7.59 -21.77
CA PRO A 61 3.70 -6.80 -20.93
C PRO A 61 3.18 -5.52 -21.59
N GLY A 62 4.01 -4.88 -22.43
CA GLY A 62 3.63 -3.74 -23.26
C GLY A 62 2.55 -4.09 -24.29
N GLU A 63 2.58 -5.27 -24.89
CA GLU A 63 1.51 -5.75 -25.76
C GLU A 63 0.22 -5.97 -24.97
N THR A 64 0.31 -6.61 -23.80
CA THR A 64 -0.85 -6.78 -22.91
C THR A 64 -1.48 -5.45 -22.56
N PHE A 65 -0.68 -4.41 -22.26
CA PHE A 65 -1.19 -3.06 -22.01
C PHE A 65 -1.90 -2.45 -23.22
N ILE A 66 -1.32 -2.59 -24.42
CA ILE A 66 -1.93 -2.11 -25.68
C ILE A 66 -3.26 -2.85 -25.93
N ARG A 67 -3.27 -4.19 -25.79
CA ARG A 67 -4.46 -5.02 -25.98
C ARG A 67 -5.57 -4.62 -25.03
N VAL A 68 -5.29 -4.55 -23.73
CA VAL A 68 -6.29 -4.18 -22.72
C VAL A 68 -6.84 -2.77 -22.96
N SER A 69 -5.98 -1.82 -23.29
CA SER A 69 -6.41 -0.44 -23.60
C SER A 69 -7.31 -0.40 -24.84
N TYR A 70 -6.94 -1.13 -25.89
CA TYR A 70 -7.73 -1.26 -27.12
C TYR A 70 -9.09 -1.93 -26.85
N SER A 71 -9.10 -3.06 -26.15
CA SER A 71 -10.32 -3.77 -25.80
C SER A 71 -11.26 -2.90 -24.95
N ILE A 72 -10.74 -2.18 -23.95
CA ILE A 72 -11.55 -1.25 -23.13
C ILE A 72 -12.21 -0.19 -24.01
N LEU A 73 -11.45 0.41 -24.94
CA LEU A 73 -11.97 1.42 -25.86
C LEU A 73 -13.12 0.85 -26.71
N ILE A 74 -12.93 -0.32 -27.32
CA ILE A 74 -13.94 -0.99 -28.15
C ILE A 74 -15.17 -1.40 -27.33
N ILE A 75 -14.97 -1.94 -26.13
CA ILE A 75 -16.06 -2.33 -25.22
C ILE A 75 -16.89 -1.11 -24.82
N CYS A 76 -16.24 0.01 -24.50
CA CYS A 76 -16.91 1.27 -24.19
C CYS A 76 -17.70 1.83 -25.40
N LEU A 77 -17.16 1.74 -26.61
CA LEU A 77 -17.83 2.19 -27.83
C LEU A 77 -19.03 1.30 -28.20
N ILE A 78 -18.90 -0.02 -28.07
CA ILE A 78 -19.97 -0.97 -28.40
C ILE A 78 -21.07 -0.96 -27.33
N GLY A 79 -20.68 -0.78 -26.07
CA GLY A 79 -21.56 -0.86 -24.91
C GLY A 79 -21.85 -2.31 -24.49
N ALA A 80 -20.86 -3.20 -24.61
CA ALA A 80 -21.03 -4.62 -24.27
C ALA A 80 -21.23 -4.80 -22.75
N THR A 81 -22.18 -5.65 -22.37
CA THR A 81 -22.48 -5.93 -20.96
C THR A 81 -21.47 -6.92 -20.37
N PRO A 82 -21.24 -6.92 -19.03
CA PRO A 82 -20.23 -7.79 -18.42
C PRO A 82 -20.39 -9.29 -18.72
N TRP A 83 -21.63 -9.80 -18.82
CA TRP A 83 -21.85 -11.21 -19.12
C TRP A 83 -21.44 -11.57 -20.56
N VAL A 84 -21.69 -10.69 -21.55
CA VAL A 84 -21.22 -10.89 -22.94
C VAL A 84 -19.71 -11.00 -22.96
N LEU A 85 -19.01 -10.15 -22.20
CA LEU A 85 -17.56 -10.16 -22.10
C LEU A 85 -17.04 -11.45 -21.47
N ILE A 86 -17.68 -11.93 -20.40
CA ILE A 86 -17.28 -13.19 -19.74
C ILE A 86 -17.41 -14.37 -20.71
N PHE A 87 -18.55 -14.50 -21.39
CA PHE A 87 -18.77 -15.61 -22.32
C PHE A 87 -17.87 -15.49 -23.56
N LYS A 88 -17.72 -14.28 -24.12
CA LYS A 88 -16.79 -14.03 -25.22
C LYS A 88 -15.36 -14.39 -24.81
N GLN A 89 -14.92 -13.95 -23.63
CA GLN A 89 -13.57 -14.24 -23.13
C GLN A 89 -13.36 -15.73 -22.90
N PHE A 90 -14.36 -16.45 -22.39
CA PHE A 90 -14.30 -17.89 -22.24
C PHE A 90 -14.14 -18.61 -23.59
N ILE A 91 -14.94 -18.25 -24.59
CA ILE A 91 -14.85 -18.81 -25.95
C ILE A 91 -13.49 -18.48 -26.57
N GLN A 92 -13.08 -17.22 -26.51
CA GLN A 92 -11.81 -16.74 -27.05
C GLN A 92 -10.62 -17.44 -26.41
N SER A 93 -10.54 -17.49 -25.08
CA SER A 93 -9.44 -18.17 -24.38
C SER A 93 -9.42 -19.67 -24.70
N SER A 94 -10.58 -20.30 -24.83
CA SER A 94 -10.66 -21.71 -25.24
C SER A 94 -10.17 -21.89 -26.67
N SER A 95 -10.60 -21.03 -27.60
CA SER A 95 -10.14 -21.00 -28.99
C SER A 95 -8.62 -20.83 -29.07
N ASN A 96 -8.07 -19.86 -28.34
CA ASN A 96 -6.64 -19.55 -28.38
C ASN A 96 -5.79 -20.67 -27.78
N ILE A 97 -6.24 -21.31 -26.69
CA ILE A 97 -5.57 -22.49 -26.15
C ILE A 97 -5.58 -23.64 -27.17
N ILE A 98 -6.71 -23.87 -27.84
CA ILE A 98 -6.83 -24.92 -28.85
C ILE A 98 -5.95 -24.60 -30.07
N SER A 99 -5.99 -23.37 -30.57
CA SER A 99 -5.28 -22.95 -31.79
C SER A 99 -3.76 -22.95 -31.63
N HIS A 100 -3.24 -22.79 -30.42
CA HIS A 100 -1.80 -22.95 -30.16
C HIS A 100 -1.42 -24.38 -29.78
N SER A 101 -2.37 -25.30 -29.61
CA SER A 101 -2.04 -26.65 -29.19
C SER A 101 -1.21 -27.38 -30.24
N LYS A 102 -0.27 -28.22 -29.78
CA LYS A 102 0.55 -29.06 -30.66
C LYS A 102 -0.25 -30.17 -31.37
N THR A 103 -1.54 -30.30 -31.05
CA THR A 103 -2.45 -31.32 -31.57
C THR A 103 -2.83 -30.98 -33.01
N LYS A 104 -2.46 -31.86 -33.95
CA LYS A 104 -2.77 -31.68 -35.38
C LYS A 104 -4.15 -32.25 -35.69
N LEU A 105 -5.01 -31.45 -36.30
CA LEU A 105 -6.29 -31.96 -36.80
C LEU A 105 -6.08 -32.78 -38.09
N PRO A 106 -6.77 -33.93 -38.25
CA PRO A 106 -6.76 -34.68 -39.50
C PRO A 106 -7.21 -33.80 -40.67
N LYS A 107 -6.58 -33.96 -41.84
CA LYS A 107 -6.78 -33.09 -43.01
C LYS A 107 -8.25 -32.87 -43.39
N LYS A 108 -9.08 -33.92 -43.35
CA LYS A 108 -10.52 -33.84 -43.65
C LYS A 108 -11.27 -32.95 -42.66
N LEU A 109 -10.97 -33.09 -41.36
CA LEU A 109 -11.60 -32.32 -40.29
C LEU A 109 -11.12 -30.87 -40.31
N ASN A 110 -9.82 -30.66 -40.51
CA ASN A 110 -9.23 -29.33 -40.63
C ASN A 110 -9.88 -28.53 -41.77
N ASN A 111 -10.02 -29.12 -42.96
CA ASN A 111 -10.59 -28.45 -44.13
C ASN A 111 -12.04 -27.98 -43.95
N ILE A 112 -12.78 -28.56 -43.00
CA ILE A 112 -14.14 -28.17 -42.66
C ILE A 112 -14.12 -27.10 -41.58
N ILE A 113 -13.42 -27.35 -40.47
CA ILE A 113 -13.39 -26.45 -39.31
C ILE A 113 -12.72 -25.13 -39.65
N SER A 114 -11.60 -25.16 -40.40
CA SER A 114 -10.81 -23.98 -40.75
C SER A 114 -11.58 -22.96 -41.59
N LYS A 115 -12.73 -23.32 -42.16
CA LYS A 115 -13.61 -22.39 -42.89
C LYS A 115 -14.37 -21.44 -41.97
N PHE A 116 -14.52 -21.79 -40.70
CA PHE A 116 -15.32 -21.02 -39.73
C PHE A 116 -14.51 -20.63 -38.51
N PHE A 117 -13.65 -21.52 -38.01
CA PHE A 117 -12.89 -21.33 -36.78
C PHE A 117 -11.40 -21.45 -37.00
N VAL A 118 -10.64 -20.72 -36.19
CA VAL A 118 -9.18 -20.85 -36.15
C VAL A 118 -8.82 -22.22 -35.58
N THR A 119 -7.92 -22.91 -36.26
CA THR A 119 -7.47 -24.27 -35.91
C THR A 119 -5.97 -24.26 -35.57
N PRO A 120 -5.45 -25.29 -34.90
CA PRO A 120 -4.01 -25.51 -34.77
C PRO A 120 -3.28 -25.40 -36.11
N ASN A 121 -3.82 -26.07 -37.14
CA ASN A 121 -3.16 -26.12 -38.44
C ASN A 121 -3.16 -24.75 -39.15
N THR A 122 -4.13 -23.87 -38.92
CA THR A 122 -4.14 -22.51 -39.51
C THR A 122 -3.29 -21.52 -38.73
N HIS A 123 -3.34 -21.59 -37.40
CA HIS A 123 -2.62 -20.66 -36.53
C HIS A 123 -1.10 -20.93 -36.52
N HIS A 124 -0.69 -22.19 -36.66
CA HIS A 124 0.74 -22.49 -36.79
C HIS A 124 1.35 -21.96 -38.10
N ILE A 125 0.55 -21.75 -39.15
CA ILE A 125 0.99 -21.09 -40.41
C ILE A 125 1.29 -19.61 -40.14
N HIS A 126 0.45 -18.96 -39.35
CA HIS A 126 0.65 -17.58 -38.90
C HIS A 126 1.93 -17.43 -38.06
N HIS A 127 2.28 -18.45 -37.28
CA HIS A 127 3.56 -18.53 -36.55
C HIS A 127 4.77 -18.92 -37.42
N HIS A 128 4.60 -19.10 -38.73
CA HIS A 128 5.71 -19.45 -39.60
C HIS A 128 6.76 -18.35 -39.64
N TYR A 129 8.04 -18.72 -39.70
CA TYR A 129 9.14 -17.76 -39.60
C TYR A 129 9.28 -16.80 -40.80
N GLN A 130 8.63 -17.10 -41.93
CA GLN A 130 8.83 -16.38 -43.19
C GLN A 130 7.53 -15.79 -43.76
N LEU A 131 7.65 -14.59 -44.34
CA LEU A 131 6.62 -13.96 -45.17
C LEU A 131 6.38 -14.76 -46.48
N PRO A 132 5.14 -14.79 -47.01
CA PRO A 132 3.96 -14.07 -46.52
C PRO A 132 3.19 -14.82 -45.42
N TYR A 133 3.64 -15.98 -44.96
CA TYR A 133 2.89 -16.82 -44.03
C TYR A 133 2.81 -16.21 -42.62
N THR A 134 3.87 -15.55 -42.14
CA THR A 134 3.84 -14.81 -40.87
C THR A 134 2.74 -13.75 -40.83
N ASP A 135 2.47 -13.11 -41.98
CA ASP A 135 1.49 -12.03 -42.15
C ASP A 135 0.19 -12.54 -42.78
N SER A 136 -0.33 -13.65 -42.23
CA SER A 136 -1.57 -14.29 -42.68
C SER A 136 -2.31 -14.93 -41.51
N ASN A 137 -3.58 -15.33 -41.71
CA ASN A 137 -4.41 -16.01 -40.72
C ASN A 137 -4.48 -15.28 -39.35
N PHE A 138 -4.87 -14.00 -39.36
CA PHE A 138 -4.97 -13.13 -38.17
C PHE A 138 -6.23 -13.38 -37.33
N GLY A 139 -7.16 -14.22 -37.77
CA GLY A 139 -8.37 -14.56 -37.01
C GLY A 139 -8.02 -15.00 -35.58
N ASP A 140 -8.83 -14.56 -34.63
CA ASP A 140 -8.67 -14.90 -33.21
C ASP A 140 -9.58 -16.09 -32.84
N VAL A 141 -10.90 -15.98 -33.08
CA VAL A 141 -11.82 -17.14 -33.03
C VAL A 141 -12.31 -17.53 -34.42
N LEU A 142 -12.78 -16.56 -35.22
CA LEU A 142 -13.37 -16.83 -36.54
C LEU A 142 -12.37 -16.59 -37.67
N THR A 143 -12.34 -17.49 -38.66
CA THR A 143 -11.52 -17.33 -39.89
C THR A 143 -12.26 -16.57 -41.00
N ILE A 144 -13.50 -16.14 -40.75
CA ILE A 144 -14.31 -15.40 -41.73
C ILE A 144 -13.65 -14.08 -42.12
N TRP A 145 -12.98 -13.40 -41.18
CA TRP A 145 -12.25 -12.16 -41.44
C TRP A 145 -11.04 -12.40 -42.32
N ASP A 146 -10.30 -13.48 -42.09
CA ASP A 146 -9.18 -13.86 -42.95
C ASP A 146 -9.60 -14.12 -44.39
N GLN A 147 -10.77 -14.76 -44.57
CA GLN A 147 -11.33 -14.99 -45.90
C GLN A 147 -11.81 -13.68 -46.53
N LEU A 148 -12.54 -12.86 -45.78
CA LEU A 148 -13.10 -11.59 -46.26
C LEU A 148 -12.00 -10.61 -46.69
N PHE A 149 -10.91 -10.52 -45.94
CA PHE A 149 -9.78 -9.63 -46.22
C PHE A 149 -8.64 -10.31 -46.98
N SER A 150 -8.86 -11.51 -47.54
CA SER A 150 -7.86 -12.26 -48.33
C SER A 150 -6.51 -12.47 -47.61
N THR A 151 -6.56 -12.65 -46.29
CA THR A 151 -5.41 -12.95 -45.43
C THR A 151 -5.34 -14.43 -45.04
N PHE A 152 -6.28 -15.27 -45.51
CA PHE A 152 -6.26 -16.71 -45.29
C PHE A 152 -5.23 -17.44 -46.17
N ARG A 153 -4.35 -18.25 -45.56
CA ARG A 153 -3.28 -19.01 -46.22
C ARG A 153 -3.23 -20.46 -45.78
N HIS A 154 -2.79 -21.30 -46.72
CA HIS A 154 -2.56 -22.73 -46.52
C HIS A 154 -1.10 -23.08 -46.74
N LEU A 155 -0.57 -23.95 -45.89
CA LEU A 155 0.75 -24.54 -46.00
C LEU A 155 0.65 -26.00 -45.53
N LYS A 156 1.46 -26.90 -46.11
CA LYS A 156 1.47 -28.28 -45.62
C LYS A 156 2.10 -28.31 -44.23
N GLN A 157 1.52 -29.07 -43.31
CA GLN A 157 1.99 -29.11 -41.91
C GLN A 157 3.46 -29.53 -41.76
N SER A 158 4.00 -30.31 -42.69
CA SER A 158 5.42 -30.72 -42.72
C SER A 158 6.38 -29.59 -43.08
N GLU A 159 5.88 -28.52 -43.68
CA GLU A 159 6.66 -27.37 -44.15
C GLU A 159 6.64 -26.20 -43.13
N ILE A 160 5.84 -26.32 -42.06
CA ILE A 160 5.72 -25.26 -41.04
C ILE A 160 6.92 -25.32 -40.10
N ILE A 161 7.74 -24.27 -40.17
CA ILE A 161 8.80 -23.96 -39.21
C ILE A 161 8.37 -22.71 -38.43
N CYS A 162 8.17 -22.82 -37.12
CA CYS A 162 7.75 -21.71 -36.27
C CYS A 162 8.93 -20.83 -35.85
N GLY A 163 8.69 -19.52 -35.70
CA GLY A 163 9.68 -18.57 -35.22
C GLY A 163 9.61 -17.23 -35.94
N VAL A 164 10.72 -16.49 -35.91
CA VAL A 164 10.91 -15.24 -36.67
C VAL A 164 12.27 -15.33 -37.35
N ASP A 165 12.33 -15.11 -38.66
CA ASP A 165 13.55 -15.19 -39.49
C ASP A 165 14.78 -14.46 -38.93
N THR A 166 14.56 -13.31 -38.29
CA THR A 166 15.60 -12.47 -37.66
C THR A 166 16.06 -12.98 -36.29
N ASN A 167 15.35 -13.95 -35.70
CA ASN A 167 15.53 -14.37 -34.31
C ASN A 167 15.29 -15.89 -34.10
N MET A 168 15.88 -16.75 -34.94
CA MET A 168 15.75 -18.21 -34.86
C MET A 168 16.64 -18.91 -33.80
N VAL A 169 17.42 -18.16 -33.03
CA VAL A 169 18.35 -18.73 -32.03
C VAL A 169 17.58 -19.16 -30.77
N ARG A 170 17.41 -20.47 -30.58
CA ARG A 170 16.67 -21.08 -29.43
C ARG A 170 17.08 -20.50 -28.07
N LYS A 171 18.39 -20.44 -27.78
CA LYS A 171 18.92 -19.92 -26.51
C LYS A 171 18.51 -18.47 -26.22
N ASP A 172 18.27 -17.67 -27.26
CA ASP A 172 17.86 -16.28 -27.12
C ASP A 172 16.36 -16.16 -26.87
N ASN A 173 15.57 -17.05 -27.48
CA ASN A 173 14.13 -17.14 -27.28
C ASN A 173 13.74 -17.85 -25.97
N GLU A 174 14.65 -18.58 -25.32
CA GLU A 174 14.44 -19.14 -23.97
C GLU A 174 14.84 -18.15 -22.85
N ASN A 175 15.51 -17.04 -23.20
CA ASN A 175 15.99 -16.06 -22.22
C ASN A 175 14.96 -14.94 -21.99
N PHE A 176 14.27 -14.99 -20.85
CA PHE A 176 13.27 -13.99 -20.46
C PHE A 176 13.76 -12.53 -20.59
N LYS A 177 14.98 -12.22 -20.15
CA LYS A 177 15.51 -10.85 -20.21
C LYS A 177 15.69 -10.38 -21.66
N LYS A 178 16.15 -11.27 -22.56
CA LYS A 178 16.28 -10.93 -23.98
C LYS A 178 14.91 -10.68 -24.61
N LEU A 179 13.91 -11.52 -24.32
CA LEU A 179 12.54 -11.34 -24.82
C LEU A 179 11.92 -10.00 -24.39
N ILE A 180 12.08 -9.62 -23.11
CA ILE A 180 11.53 -8.35 -22.59
C ILE A 180 12.25 -7.12 -23.15
N LEU A 181 13.56 -7.20 -23.40
CA LEU A 181 14.32 -6.08 -23.94
C LEU A 181 14.23 -5.96 -25.47
N ARG A 182 13.82 -7.03 -26.16
CA ARG A 182 13.78 -7.12 -27.63
C ARG A 182 13.01 -5.96 -28.31
N PRO A 183 11.85 -5.49 -27.82
CA PRO A 183 11.16 -4.37 -28.45
C PRO A 183 11.96 -3.06 -28.44
N PHE A 184 12.93 -2.94 -27.54
CA PHE A 184 13.73 -1.72 -27.31
C PHE A 184 15.14 -1.80 -27.91
N GLN A 185 15.50 -2.92 -28.54
CA GLN A 185 16.78 -3.09 -29.22
C GLN A 185 16.70 -2.55 -30.65
N GLU A 186 17.74 -1.82 -31.08
CA GLU A 186 17.87 -1.41 -32.48
C GLU A 186 18.22 -2.63 -33.36
N LYS A 187 17.69 -2.68 -34.58
CA LYS A 187 17.97 -3.77 -35.52
C LYS A 187 19.46 -3.76 -35.90
N ASP A 188 20.15 -4.87 -35.67
CA ASP A 188 21.44 -5.12 -36.33
C ASP A 188 21.23 -5.14 -37.85
N LYS A 189 22.03 -4.34 -38.57
CA LYS A 189 22.07 -4.32 -40.04
C LYS A 189 22.71 -5.62 -40.56
N CYS A 190 22.05 -6.76 -40.47
CA CYS A 190 22.53 -7.99 -41.11
C CYS A 190 21.44 -9.04 -41.36
N SER A 191 20.70 -8.89 -42.46
CA SER A 191 20.33 -10.01 -43.33
C SER A 191 20.05 -9.47 -44.73
N LYS A 192 20.75 -10.01 -45.73
CA LYS A 192 20.56 -9.69 -47.15
C LYS A 192 19.35 -10.48 -47.64
N HIS A 193 18.15 -9.90 -47.66
CA HIS A 193 17.05 -10.25 -48.59
C HIS A 193 15.86 -9.33 -48.28
N ASP A 194 15.89 -8.09 -48.80
CA ASP A 194 14.71 -7.22 -48.80
C ASP A 194 14.58 -6.51 -50.15
N VAL A 195 13.52 -6.89 -50.87
CA VAL A 195 13.00 -6.18 -52.03
C VAL A 195 12.30 -4.92 -51.52
N LYS A 196 12.81 -3.75 -51.90
CA LYS A 196 12.29 -2.44 -51.48
C LYS A 196 10.94 -2.12 -52.16
N PRO A 197 9.98 -1.52 -51.45
CA PRO A 197 9.22 -0.39 -51.97
C PRO A 197 9.88 0.91 -51.51
N LYS A 198 10.07 1.83 -52.47
CA LYS A 198 10.68 3.15 -52.27
C LYS A 198 9.73 4.05 -51.48
N VAL A 199 10.18 4.57 -50.33
CA VAL A 199 9.79 5.91 -49.86
C VAL A 199 11.06 6.63 -49.40
N LYS A 200 11.36 7.75 -50.06
CA LYS A 200 12.47 8.66 -49.76
C LYS A 200 12.04 9.61 -48.64
N ILE A 201 12.80 9.70 -47.56
CA ILE A 201 12.97 10.94 -46.78
C ILE A 201 14.45 11.10 -46.41
N LEU A 202 14.88 12.36 -46.39
CA LEU A 202 16.22 12.91 -46.54
C LEU A 202 17.26 12.52 -45.48
N LYS A 203 18.53 12.57 -45.94
CA LYS A 203 19.78 12.49 -45.20
C LYS A 203 20.01 13.71 -44.28
N VAL A 204 20.65 13.48 -43.14
CA VAL A 204 21.68 14.38 -42.59
C VAL A 204 22.91 13.54 -42.24
N ASN A 205 24.06 14.05 -42.66
CA ASN A 205 25.36 13.39 -42.75
C ASN A 205 26.13 13.32 -41.41
N GLY A 206 26.93 12.25 -41.30
CA GLY A 206 28.41 12.34 -41.27
C GLY A 206 29.07 12.79 -39.96
N PHE A 207 29.79 11.88 -39.29
CA PHE A 207 31.26 11.71 -39.37
C PHE A 207 31.91 12.47 -38.19
N ILE A 208 32.72 11.87 -37.31
CA ILE A 208 34.07 11.35 -37.58
C ILE A 208 34.45 10.30 -36.53
N ILE A 209 34.94 9.18 -37.05
CA ILE A 209 35.85 8.24 -36.38
C ILE A 209 37.26 8.80 -36.54
N GLY A 210 38.00 8.93 -35.44
CA GLY A 210 39.40 9.37 -35.42
C GLY A 210 40.21 8.57 -34.40
N LEU A 211 40.72 7.44 -34.88
CA LEU A 211 41.96 6.73 -34.50
C LEU A 211 42.30 6.45 -33.02
N LEU A 212 42.21 5.15 -32.72
CA LEU A 212 43.12 4.41 -31.83
C LEU A 212 44.58 4.52 -32.31
N ALA A 213 45.50 4.87 -31.42
CA ALA A 213 46.83 4.24 -31.31
C ALA A 213 47.48 4.52 -29.95
N THR A 214 47.56 3.44 -29.15
CA THR A 214 48.63 3.06 -28.22
C THR A 214 49.09 3.99 -27.09
N SER A 215 48.81 3.58 -25.84
CA SER A 215 49.85 3.15 -24.89
C SER A 215 49.24 2.26 -23.81
N ASN A 216 49.58 0.97 -23.82
CA ASN A 216 49.28 0.04 -22.74
C ASN A 216 50.34 0.25 -21.65
N ILE A 217 49.95 0.81 -20.51
CA ILE A 217 50.72 0.65 -19.26
C ILE A 217 50.11 -0.54 -18.54
N ILE A 218 50.80 -1.68 -18.60
CA ILE A 218 50.51 -2.87 -17.80
C ILE A 218 50.88 -2.52 -16.35
N SER A 219 49.91 -2.11 -15.54
CA SER A 219 50.04 -2.20 -14.08
C SER A 219 49.70 -3.64 -13.68
N SER A 220 50.71 -4.36 -13.22
CA SER A 220 50.57 -5.70 -12.66
C SER A 220 49.68 -5.64 -11.41
N GLN A 221 48.45 -6.15 -11.51
CA GLN A 221 47.57 -6.33 -10.36
C GLN A 221 47.75 -7.73 -9.78
N THR A 222 48.09 -7.83 -8.49
CA THR A 222 48.02 -9.11 -7.77
C THR A 222 46.56 -9.41 -7.48
N VAL A 223 46.00 -10.46 -8.08
CA VAL A 223 44.63 -10.92 -7.84
C VAL A 223 44.67 -12.35 -7.34
N VAL A 224 44.18 -12.58 -6.12
CA VAL A 224 44.09 -13.90 -5.51
C VAL A 224 42.61 -14.23 -5.27
N LYS A 225 42.15 -15.34 -5.83
CA LYS A 225 40.83 -15.92 -5.55
C LYS A 225 41.03 -17.30 -4.98
N GLY A 226 40.22 -17.64 -3.99
CA GLY A 226 40.32 -18.92 -3.34
C GLY A 226 39.13 -19.28 -2.48
N ILE A 227 39.20 -20.46 -1.87
CA ILE A 227 38.27 -20.97 -0.88
C ILE A 227 39.02 -21.41 0.37
N LEU A 228 38.48 -21.02 1.52
CA LEU A 228 38.99 -21.32 2.84
C LEU A 228 38.07 -22.32 3.53
N THR A 229 38.63 -23.46 3.93
CA THR A 229 37.92 -24.50 4.67
C THR A 229 38.64 -24.90 5.94
N ASP A 230 37.98 -25.63 6.83
CA ASP A 230 38.63 -26.37 7.91
C ASP A 230 39.15 -27.73 7.40
N GLU A 231 39.79 -28.51 8.29
CA GLU A 231 40.30 -29.86 8.00
C GLU A 231 39.20 -30.86 7.59
N LYS A 232 37.92 -30.54 7.81
CA LYS A 232 36.76 -31.37 7.43
C LYS A 232 36.08 -30.87 6.14
N ASN A 233 36.71 -29.96 5.41
CA ASN A 233 36.17 -29.30 4.21
C ASN A 233 34.92 -28.42 4.47
N GLU A 234 34.67 -28.00 5.72
CA GLU A 234 33.61 -27.03 6.00
C GLU A 234 34.11 -25.60 5.71
N PRO A 235 33.31 -24.75 5.03
CA PRO A 235 33.73 -23.40 4.70
C PRO A 235 33.89 -22.52 5.94
N ILE A 236 35.02 -21.83 6.07
CA ILE A 236 35.28 -20.89 7.17
C ILE A 236 34.80 -19.52 6.72
N VAL A 237 33.79 -18.99 7.41
CA VAL A 237 33.12 -17.72 7.09
C VAL A 237 33.74 -16.57 7.89
N SER A 238 33.94 -15.42 7.25
CA SER A 238 34.51 -14.22 7.87
C SER A 238 35.93 -14.38 8.41
N ALA A 239 36.74 -15.25 7.81
CA ALA A 239 38.18 -15.29 8.04
C ALA A 239 38.87 -14.13 7.33
N ASN A 240 39.86 -13.54 7.99
CA ASN A 240 40.62 -12.41 7.49
C ASN A 240 41.80 -12.89 6.64
N ILE A 241 41.87 -12.42 5.40
CA ILE A 241 42.92 -12.75 4.43
C ILE A 241 43.58 -11.43 4.01
N VAL A 242 44.87 -11.29 4.29
CA VAL A 242 45.63 -10.06 4.09
C VAL A 242 46.89 -10.34 3.29
N PHE A 243 47.33 -9.42 2.44
CA PHE A 243 48.68 -9.51 1.87
C PHE A 243 49.72 -9.28 2.98
N LEU A 244 50.70 -10.18 3.11
CA LEU A 244 51.67 -10.07 4.20
C LEU A 244 52.52 -8.79 4.02
N GLY A 245 52.51 -7.89 5.00
CA GLY A 245 53.17 -6.58 4.94
C GLY A 245 52.31 -5.44 4.36
N SER A 246 51.00 -5.63 4.16
CA SER A 246 50.05 -4.63 3.66
C SER A 246 48.83 -4.47 4.57
N ASN A 247 48.12 -3.35 4.44
CA ASN A 247 46.81 -3.14 5.07
C ASN A 247 45.63 -3.63 4.18
N GLU A 248 45.92 -4.14 2.99
CA GLU A 248 44.92 -4.66 2.06
C GLU A 248 44.45 -6.05 2.46
N SER A 249 43.19 -6.16 2.87
CA SER A 249 42.57 -7.39 3.36
C SER A 249 41.20 -7.65 2.75
N THR A 250 40.73 -8.89 2.84
CA THR A 250 39.40 -9.33 2.43
C THR A 250 38.89 -10.36 3.44
N LEU A 251 37.57 -10.57 3.47
CA LEU A 251 36.93 -11.57 4.31
C LEU A 251 36.37 -12.71 3.44
N THR A 252 36.36 -13.92 3.98
CA THR A 252 35.68 -15.05 3.33
C THR A 252 34.16 -14.92 3.43
N ASP A 253 33.46 -15.26 2.34
CA ASP A 253 32.00 -15.23 2.26
C ASP A 253 31.35 -16.43 2.97
N SER A 254 30.00 -16.54 2.90
CA SER A 254 29.23 -17.64 3.51
C SER A 254 29.52 -19.02 2.92
N THR A 255 30.27 -19.10 1.82
CA THR A 255 30.72 -20.33 1.17
C THR A 255 32.23 -20.55 1.32
N GLY A 256 32.90 -19.73 2.14
CA GLY A 256 34.34 -19.78 2.38
C GLY A 256 35.18 -19.16 1.26
N LYS A 257 34.57 -18.57 0.22
CA LYS A 257 35.31 -18.00 -0.91
C LYS A 257 35.78 -16.58 -0.61
N PHE A 258 36.92 -16.21 -1.19
CA PHE A 258 37.48 -14.87 -1.07
C PHE A 258 38.09 -14.39 -2.38
N ILE A 259 38.14 -13.06 -2.53
CA ILE A 259 38.85 -12.37 -3.60
C ILE A 259 39.65 -11.23 -2.98
N LEU A 260 40.97 -11.27 -3.12
CA LEU A 260 41.90 -10.25 -2.66
C LEU A 260 42.61 -9.64 -3.88
N LYS A 261 42.65 -8.30 -3.98
CA LYS A 261 43.22 -7.57 -5.12
C LYS A 261 44.15 -6.46 -4.65
N SER A 262 45.28 -6.29 -5.32
CA SER A 262 46.20 -5.18 -5.12
C SER A 262 46.71 -4.62 -6.44
N ASN A 263 47.08 -3.34 -6.46
CA ASN A 263 47.89 -2.72 -7.50
C ASN A 263 49.41 -2.93 -7.29
N SER A 264 49.81 -3.51 -6.16
CA SER A 264 51.20 -3.86 -5.83
C SER A 264 51.43 -5.37 -5.98
N ASN A 265 52.70 -5.76 -6.20
CA ASN A 265 53.10 -7.15 -6.35
C ASN A 265 53.29 -7.81 -4.99
N PHE A 266 52.41 -8.74 -4.61
CA PHE A 266 52.54 -9.51 -3.38
C PHE A 266 52.79 -10.99 -3.68
N THR A 267 53.69 -11.60 -2.92
CA THR A 267 54.10 -13.01 -3.06
C THR A 267 53.56 -13.89 -1.95
N THR A 268 52.91 -13.32 -0.93
CA THR A 268 52.37 -14.06 0.23
C THR A 268 51.07 -13.44 0.74
N ILE A 269 50.17 -14.29 1.22
CA ILE A 269 48.99 -13.88 2.00
C ILE A 269 49.06 -14.49 3.39
N ASN A 270 48.53 -13.80 4.38
CA ASN A 270 48.30 -14.31 5.72
C ASN A 270 46.79 -14.51 5.94
N VAL A 271 46.43 -15.67 6.46
CA VAL A 271 45.04 -16.00 6.79
C VAL A 271 44.92 -16.16 8.30
N SER A 272 43.95 -15.47 8.89
CA SER A 272 43.69 -15.48 10.33
C SER A 272 42.19 -15.58 10.64
N TYR A 273 41.85 -16.40 11.62
CA TYR A 273 40.48 -16.55 12.11
C TYR A 273 40.48 -17.04 13.56
N ILE A 274 39.55 -16.56 14.38
CA ILE A 274 39.49 -16.88 15.81
C ILE A 274 39.24 -18.39 15.97
N GLY A 275 40.10 -19.05 16.75
CA GLY A 275 40.06 -20.51 17.00
C GLY A 275 40.82 -21.37 15.99
N PHE A 276 41.60 -20.75 15.09
CA PHE A 276 42.41 -21.44 14.08
C PHE A 276 43.84 -20.90 14.07
N GLU A 277 44.81 -21.75 13.72
CA GLU A 277 46.20 -21.34 13.58
C GLU A 277 46.34 -20.39 12.38
N ASN A 278 47.04 -19.27 12.58
CA ASN A 278 47.36 -18.35 11.49
C ASN A 278 48.19 -19.07 10.42
N LYS A 279 47.83 -18.92 9.15
CA LYS A 279 48.48 -19.62 8.04
C LYS A 279 48.97 -18.63 7.00
N VAL A 280 50.29 -18.61 6.80
CA VAL A 280 50.93 -17.86 5.72
C VAL A 280 51.01 -18.74 4.47
N VAL A 281 50.49 -18.24 3.35
CA VAL A 281 50.41 -18.98 2.08
C VAL A 281 51.18 -18.21 1.00
N PRO A 282 52.23 -18.82 0.40
CA PRO A 282 52.95 -18.23 -0.72
C PRO A 282 52.13 -18.31 -2.02
N LEU A 283 52.12 -17.22 -2.78
CA LEU A 283 51.47 -17.09 -4.08
C LEU A 283 52.48 -17.42 -5.18
N LYS A 284 52.17 -18.42 -6.01
CA LYS A 284 53.04 -18.83 -7.13
C LYS A 284 52.98 -17.89 -8.34
N LYS A 285 51.89 -17.10 -8.47
CA LYS A 285 51.65 -16.16 -9.57
C LYS A 285 50.88 -14.95 -9.05
N LEU A 286 51.11 -13.78 -9.64
CA LEU A 286 50.40 -12.53 -9.33
C LEU A 286 48.89 -12.66 -9.55
N LYS A 287 48.45 -13.47 -10.52
CA LYS A 287 47.05 -13.85 -10.71
C LYS A 287 46.86 -15.33 -10.36
N THR A 288 46.22 -15.59 -9.22
CA THR A 288 45.89 -16.93 -8.72
C THR A 288 44.37 -17.04 -8.60
N GLU A 289 43.70 -17.90 -9.37
CA GLU A 289 42.22 -17.92 -9.42
C GLU A 289 41.55 -19.10 -8.68
N ASP A 290 42.31 -20.08 -8.20
CA ASP A 290 41.78 -21.32 -7.58
C ASP A 290 42.54 -21.75 -6.30
N LEU A 291 42.87 -20.81 -5.42
CA LEU A 291 43.64 -21.11 -4.20
C LEU A 291 42.78 -21.85 -3.16
N LYS A 292 43.13 -23.08 -2.78
CA LYS A 292 42.47 -23.82 -1.69
C LYS A 292 43.32 -23.78 -0.43
N ILE A 293 42.75 -23.30 0.67
CA ILE A 293 43.44 -23.15 1.95
C ILE A 293 42.63 -23.89 3.02
N ALA A 294 43.24 -24.86 3.70
CA ALA A 294 42.68 -25.48 4.89
C ALA A 294 43.36 -24.92 6.14
N LEU A 295 42.59 -24.41 7.12
CA LEU A 295 43.11 -23.98 8.42
C LEU A 295 42.96 -25.08 9.46
N LYS A 296 44.00 -25.26 10.27
CA LYS A 296 43.99 -26.17 11.41
C LYS A 296 43.37 -25.47 12.61
N LYS A 297 42.47 -26.16 13.32
CA LYS A 297 41.86 -25.62 14.55
C LYS A 297 42.94 -25.50 15.62
N GLN A 298 43.10 -24.31 16.19
CA GLN A 298 44.00 -24.08 17.30
C GLN A 298 43.27 -24.48 18.57
N THR A 299 43.76 -25.52 19.24
CA THR A 299 43.22 -25.97 20.52
C THR A 299 43.67 -25.00 21.60
N ILE A 300 42.97 -23.88 21.75
CA ILE A 300 43.07 -23.07 22.97
C ILE A 300 42.34 -23.87 24.03
N ILE A 301 43.10 -24.46 24.95
CA ILE A 301 42.56 -25.06 26.18
C ILE A 301 42.07 -23.90 27.04
N LEU A 302 40.83 -23.47 26.82
CA LEU A 302 40.00 -22.87 27.84
C LEU A 302 39.16 -24.00 28.42
N ASN A 303 39.16 -24.09 29.76
CA ASN A 303 38.47 -25.12 30.51
C ASN A 303 37.10 -25.45 29.91
N GLU A 304 36.92 -26.74 29.66
CA GLU A 304 35.78 -27.38 29.06
C GLU A 304 34.44 -26.80 29.55
N VAL A 305 33.71 -26.13 28.63
CA VAL A 305 32.28 -25.89 28.79
C VAL A 305 31.59 -26.61 27.64
N ALA A 306 30.85 -27.65 28.00
CA ALA A 306 30.13 -28.54 27.09
C ALA A 306 29.20 -27.76 26.14
N ILE A 307 29.62 -27.58 24.90
CA ILE A 307 28.74 -27.12 23.82
C ILE A 307 27.81 -28.28 23.46
N LYS A 308 26.61 -28.30 24.05
CA LYS A 308 25.52 -29.12 23.52
C LYS A 308 25.18 -28.59 22.13
N SER A 309 25.47 -29.42 21.13
CA SER A 309 25.04 -29.22 19.75
C SER A 309 23.53 -28.96 19.68
N ARG A 310 23.15 -28.16 18.68
CA ARG A 310 21.77 -27.79 18.30
C ARG A 310 20.79 -28.93 18.60
N SER A 311 20.01 -28.82 19.67
CA SER A 311 19.01 -29.84 20.01
C SER A 311 18.01 -29.92 18.86
N LYS A 312 18.08 -31.00 18.07
CA LYS A 312 17.07 -31.36 17.06
C LYS A 312 15.73 -31.75 17.71
N LYS A 313 15.64 -31.78 19.05
CA LYS A 313 14.44 -32.13 19.80
C LYS A 313 13.81 -30.86 20.39
N LYS A 314 12.54 -30.64 20.03
CA LYS A 314 11.66 -29.61 20.60
C LYS A 314 11.49 -29.87 22.10
N LEU A 315 12.16 -29.09 22.94
CA LEU A 315 11.99 -29.15 24.40
C LEU A 315 10.58 -28.65 24.77
N LYS A 316 9.94 -29.28 25.77
CA LYS A 316 8.70 -28.72 26.35
C LYS A 316 9.01 -27.37 26.99
N ASN A 317 8.04 -26.45 27.05
CA ASN A 317 8.27 -25.07 27.54
C ASN A 317 9.00 -25.03 28.90
N LYS A 318 8.63 -25.91 29.85
CA LYS A 318 9.23 -26.00 31.19
C LYS A 318 10.66 -26.56 31.22
N GLU A 319 11.12 -27.20 30.14
CA GLU A 319 12.46 -27.79 30.00
C GLU A 319 13.48 -26.82 29.37
N ASN A 320 13.02 -25.70 28.78
CA ASN A 320 13.90 -24.70 28.18
C ASN A 320 14.48 -23.77 29.27
N PRO A 321 15.82 -23.67 29.44
CA PRO A 321 16.45 -22.79 30.41
C PRO A 321 16.05 -21.31 30.29
N ALA A 322 15.77 -20.83 29.07
CA ALA A 322 15.30 -19.47 28.82
C ALA A 322 13.91 -19.20 29.43
N TYR A 323 13.08 -20.23 29.64
CA TYR A 323 11.75 -20.09 30.23
C TYR A 323 11.82 -19.59 31.67
N LYS A 324 12.71 -20.14 32.50
CA LYS A 324 12.91 -19.69 33.88
C LYS A 324 13.37 -18.23 33.96
N ILE A 325 14.24 -17.82 33.04
CA ILE A 325 14.73 -16.43 32.97
C ILE A 325 13.58 -15.49 32.60
N LEU A 326 12.80 -15.83 31.55
CA LEU A 326 11.64 -15.05 31.13
C LEU A 326 10.56 -14.98 32.23
N GLU A 327 10.32 -16.07 32.95
CA GLU A 327 9.41 -16.10 34.10
C GLU A 327 9.84 -15.08 35.18
N ASN A 328 11.13 -15.00 35.46
CA ASN A 328 11.66 -14.02 36.41
C ASN A 328 11.61 -12.59 35.86
N ILE A 329 11.77 -12.38 34.55
CA ILE A 329 11.53 -11.07 33.91
C ILE A 329 10.07 -10.65 34.14
N TRP A 330 9.10 -11.56 33.95
CA TRP A 330 7.68 -11.25 34.14
C TRP A 330 7.35 -10.90 35.59
N LYS A 331 7.91 -11.65 36.56
CA LYS A 331 7.76 -11.38 37.99
C LYS A 331 8.35 -10.03 38.40
N ASN A 332 9.49 -9.64 37.79
CA ASN A 332 10.21 -8.42 38.14
C ASN A 332 9.89 -7.21 37.23
N LYS A 333 9.04 -7.35 36.22
CA LYS A 333 8.70 -6.26 35.27
C LYS A 333 8.28 -4.96 35.98
N LYS A 334 7.49 -5.04 37.06
CA LYS A 334 7.04 -3.85 37.83
C LYS A 334 8.14 -3.19 38.66
N LYS A 335 9.26 -3.89 38.88
CA LYS A 335 10.41 -3.43 39.67
C LYS A 335 11.54 -2.87 38.80
N ASN A 336 11.35 -2.76 37.49
CA ASN A 336 12.40 -2.33 36.56
C ASN A 336 12.05 -0.96 35.94
N GLY A 337 12.98 0.00 36.06
CA GLY A 337 12.91 1.30 35.38
C GLY A 337 12.40 2.45 36.22
N LEU A 338 11.87 3.50 35.54
CA LEU A 338 11.45 4.75 36.17
C LEU A 338 10.34 4.59 37.20
N GLN A 339 9.59 3.48 37.17
CA GLN A 339 8.49 3.17 38.09
C GLN A 339 8.94 3.02 39.55
N LEU A 340 10.23 2.76 39.80
CA LEU A 340 10.80 2.70 41.16
C LEU A 340 11.06 4.08 41.78
N ALA A 341 11.15 5.13 40.97
CA ALA A 341 11.37 6.48 41.48
C ALA A 341 10.04 7.12 41.90
N THR A 342 10.05 7.99 42.90
CA THR A 342 8.86 8.79 43.30
C THR A 342 8.51 9.79 42.18
N SER A 343 9.53 10.44 41.63
CA SER A 343 9.45 11.32 40.47
C SER A 343 10.70 11.17 39.61
N TYR A 344 10.61 11.63 38.36
CA TYR A 344 11.71 11.61 37.42
C TYR A 344 11.70 12.84 36.51
N GLU A 345 12.89 13.30 36.14
CA GLU A 345 13.13 14.32 35.13
C GLU A 345 14.27 13.83 34.22
N TYR A 346 14.14 14.04 32.91
CA TYR A 346 15.21 13.77 31.96
C TYR A 346 15.04 14.54 30.64
N GLU A 347 16.13 14.66 29.89
CA GLU A 347 16.13 15.18 28.53
C GLU A 347 16.04 14.04 27.52
N LYS A 348 15.14 14.18 26.53
CA LYS A 348 15.01 13.29 25.38
C LYS A 348 15.33 14.05 24.10
N TYR A 349 16.46 13.74 23.50
CA TYR A 349 16.81 14.19 22.16
C TYR A 349 16.39 13.13 21.13
N THR A 350 15.63 13.54 20.11
CA THR A 350 15.15 12.67 19.03
C THR A 350 15.60 13.24 17.69
N SER A 351 16.20 12.41 16.85
CA SER A 351 16.43 12.69 15.43
C SER A 351 15.71 11.68 14.55
N ILE A 352 15.05 12.15 13.50
CA ILE A 352 14.36 11.34 12.49
C ILE A 352 14.96 11.69 11.13
N GLU A 353 15.62 10.73 10.52
CA GLU A 353 16.18 10.77 9.17
C GLU A 353 15.22 10.04 8.22
N LEU A 354 14.72 10.75 7.21
CA LEU A 354 13.92 10.18 6.13
C LEU A 354 14.71 10.31 4.82
N GLY A 355 14.83 9.24 4.05
CA GLY A 355 15.58 9.28 2.80
C GLY A 355 15.24 8.15 1.83
N MET A 356 15.99 8.10 0.73
CA MET A 356 15.92 7.05 -0.27
C MET A 356 17.17 6.17 -0.20
N ASP A 357 17.02 4.86 -0.34
CA ASP A 357 18.13 3.92 -0.30
C ASP A 357 18.34 3.19 -1.63
N ASN A 358 19.43 2.41 -1.66
CA ASN A 358 19.77 1.56 -2.79
C ASN A 358 19.94 2.38 -4.10
N LEU A 359 20.43 3.61 -3.99
CA LEU A 359 20.69 4.49 -5.12
C LEU A 359 22.08 4.27 -5.69
N ASP A 360 22.15 3.93 -6.98
CA ASP A 360 23.40 3.68 -7.67
C ASP A 360 24.25 4.95 -7.82
N THR A 361 25.57 4.79 -7.87
CA THR A 361 26.52 5.90 -8.01
C THR A 361 26.20 6.79 -9.22
N SER A 362 25.74 6.19 -10.33
CA SER A 362 25.39 6.94 -11.53
C SER A 362 24.20 7.89 -11.30
N PHE A 363 23.20 7.43 -10.55
CA PHE A 363 22.04 8.24 -10.18
C PHE A 363 22.44 9.38 -9.24
N VAL A 364 23.22 9.09 -8.19
CA VAL A 364 23.66 10.11 -7.22
C VAL A 364 24.59 11.13 -7.85
N LYS A 365 25.53 10.73 -8.71
CA LYS A 365 26.39 11.65 -9.46
C LYS A 365 25.58 12.54 -10.40
N LYS A 366 24.59 11.98 -11.10
CA LYS A 366 23.63 12.75 -11.93
C LYS A 366 22.74 13.69 -11.11
N MET A 367 22.53 13.39 -9.83
CA MET A 367 21.70 14.16 -8.91
C MET A 367 22.49 15.34 -8.33
N LEU A 368 23.67 15.09 -7.74
CA LEU A 368 24.50 16.09 -7.05
C LEU A 368 25.44 16.86 -7.99
N LYS A 369 25.70 16.37 -9.20
CA LYS A 369 26.59 17.01 -10.19
C LYS A 369 27.95 17.39 -9.58
N LYS A 370 28.22 18.70 -9.42
CA LYS A 370 29.50 19.24 -8.93
C LYS A 370 29.71 18.98 -7.44
N ASP A 371 28.64 18.74 -6.69
CA ASP A 371 28.69 18.52 -5.24
C ASP A 371 28.95 17.05 -4.87
N PHE A 372 28.97 16.13 -5.84
CA PHE A 372 29.07 14.69 -5.58
C PHE A 372 30.29 14.33 -4.73
N ASP A 373 31.50 14.75 -5.11
CA ASP A 373 32.73 14.33 -4.42
C ASP A 373 32.80 14.84 -2.97
N SER A 374 32.23 16.01 -2.69
CA SER A 374 32.22 16.64 -1.35
C SER A 374 31.26 15.96 -0.35
N PHE A 375 30.19 15.34 -0.86
CA PHE A 375 29.14 14.74 -0.03
C PHE A 375 29.05 13.22 -0.13
N ALA A 376 29.62 12.59 -1.16
CA ALA A 376 29.66 11.14 -1.31
C ALA A 376 30.29 10.45 -0.09
N LEU A 377 31.40 10.99 0.42
CA LEU A 377 32.11 10.46 1.60
C LEU A 377 31.32 10.61 2.92
N LYS A 378 30.30 11.48 2.94
CA LYS A 378 29.46 11.74 4.12
C LYS A 378 28.14 10.97 4.08
N MET A 379 27.80 10.37 2.93
CA MET A 379 26.60 9.56 2.76
C MET A 379 26.89 8.11 3.13
N LYS A 380 25.90 7.44 3.73
CA LYS A 380 25.98 6.00 4.02
C LYS A 380 25.92 5.25 2.69
N THR A 381 26.68 4.16 2.59
CA THR A 381 26.62 3.22 1.46
C THR A 381 26.39 1.80 1.96
N ASP A 382 25.65 1.00 1.19
CA ASP A 382 25.58 -0.44 1.41
C ASP A 382 26.85 -1.17 0.95
N PHE A 383 26.92 -2.49 1.16
CA PHE A 383 28.04 -3.34 0.71
C PHE A 383 28.24 -3.38 -0.81
N ASN A 384 27.25 -2.94 -1.59
CA ASN A 384 27.28 -2.86 -3.05
C ASN A 384 27.59 -1.44 -3.56
N ASN A 385 28.08 -0.54 -2.69
CA ASN A 385 28.34 0.87 -2.98
C ASN A 385 27.10 1.65 -3.46
N LYS A 386 25.91 1.27 -3.01
CA LYS A 386 24.68 2.03 -3.23
C LYS A 386 24.44 2.98 -2.07
N PHE A 387 24.04 4.19 -2.41
CA PHE A 387 23.91 5.30 -1.48
C PHE A 387 22.55 5.31 -0.79
N PHE A 388 22.59 5.70 0.48
CA PHE A 388 21.45 6.22 1.22
C PHE A 388 21.48 7.75 1.12
N VAL A 389 20.49 8.30 0.43
CA VAL A 389 20.37 9.74 0.17
C VAL A 389 19.31 10.30 1.12
N PRO A 390 19.71 11.06 2.16
CA PRO A 390 18.79 11.62 3.11
C PRO A 390 18.06 12.83 2.50
N ILE A 391 16.75 12.91 2.72
CA ILE A 391 15.87 13.91 2.11
C ILE A 391 15.39 14.91 3.15
N GLU A 392 15.11 14.43 4.37
CA GLU A 392 14.60 15.23 5.47
C GLU A 392 15.21 14.75 6.79
N LEU A 393 15.52 15.71 7.66
CA LEU A 393 15.99 15.52 9.02
C LEU A 393 15.11 16.34 9.97
N ILE A 394 14.43 15.66 10.88
CA ILE A 394 13.61 16.28 11.93
C ILE A 394 14.31 16.05 13.27
N GLU A 395 14.49 17.12 14.05
CA GLU A 395 15.14 17.07 15.35
C GLU A 395 14.24 17.69 16.41
N ASN A 396 14.11 17.01 17.54
CA ASN A 396 13.34 17.47 18.68
C ASN A 396 14.10 17.23 19.98
N ASN A 397 14.18 18.23 20.83
CA ASN A 397 14.65 18.12 22.21
C ASN A 397 13.49 18.39 23.16
N LYS A 398 13.22 17.45 24.06
CA LYS A 398 12.14 17.53 25.03
C LYS A 398 12.69 17.35 26.45
N LYS A 399 12.11 18.07 27.42
CA LYS A 399 12.27 17.82 28.85
C LYS A 399 11.02 17.11 29.35
N ILE A 400 11.21 15.94 29.97
CA ILE A 400 10.12 15.12 30.48
C ILE A 400 10.19 15.14 31.99
N TYR A 401 9.06 15.41 32.63
CA TYR A 401 8.89 15.40 34.08
C TYR A 401 7.74 14.46 34.43
N GLY A 402 7.99 13.47 35.27
CA GLY A 402 6.95 12.55 35.73
C GLY A 402 6.92 12.44 37.24
N ASN A 403 5.73 12.19 37.78
CA ASN A 403 5.51 11.85 39.17
C ASN A 403 4.67 10.57 39.24
N ASN A 404 5.29 9.48 39.67
CA ASN A 404 4.66 8.16 39.70
C ASN A 404 3.60 8.05 40.82
N HIS A 405 3.76 8.81 41.91
CA HIS A 405 2.78 8.86 42.99
C HIS A 405 1.50 9.58 42.57
N LEU A 406 1.63 10.74 41.91
CA LEU A 406 0.50 11.53 41.40
C LEU A 406 -0.07 11.00 40.08
N LYS A 407 0.66 10.10 39.40
CA LYS A 407 0.36 9.61 38.04
C LYS A 407 0.21 10.76 37.02
N LYS A 408 1.03 11.80 37.17
CA LYS A 408 1.08 12.95 36.25
C LYS A 408 2.40 12.99 35.50
N GLU A 409 2.34 13.42 34.25
CA GLU A 409 3.50 13.64 33.39
C GLU A 409 3.34 14.96 32.63
N ARG A 410 4.44 15.70 32.51
CA ARG A 410 4.55 16.92 31.72
C ARG A 410 5.71 16.80 30.75
N ILE A 411 5.48 17.26 29.52
CA ILE A 411 6.48 17.25 28.45
C ILE A 411 6.62 18.67 27.92
N ASP A 412 7.81 19.23 28.06
CA ASP A 412 8.15 20.55 27.51
C ASP A 412 9.04 20.38 26.28
N ILE A 413 8.69 21.05 25.18
CA ILE A 413 9.54 21.10 23.98
C ILE A 413 10.56 22.22 24.17
N ASP A 414 11.82 21.85 24.32
CA ASP A 414 12.93 22.79 24.50
C ASP A 414 13.46 23.31 23.14
N GLY A 415 13.43 22.45 22.11
CA GLY A 415 13.79 22.82 20.75
C GLY A 415 13.20 21.87 19.71
N SER A 416 12.79 22.40 18.56
CA SER A 416 12.32 21.63 17.41
C SER A 416 12.80 22.25 16.12
N ARG A 417 13.27 21.45 15.16
CA ARG A 417 13.53 21.91 13.80
C ARG A 417 13.32 20.80 12.78
N ALA A 418 12.98 21.18 11.56
CA ALA A 418 12.95 20.30 10.40
C ALA A 418 13.80 20.91 9.28
N THR A 419 14.69 20.12 8.69
CA THR A 419 15.57 20.53 7.59
C THR A 419 15.40 19.54 6.44
N GLY A 420 15.29 20.04 5.21
CA GLY A 420 15.18 19.18 4.02
C GLY A 420 14.01 19.57 3.13
N ILE A 421 13.58 18.62 2.27
CA ILE A 421 12.33 18.76 1.53
C ILE A 421 11.21 18.26 2.43
N LYS A 422 10.40 19.19 2.95
CA LYS A 422 9.22 18.86 3.74
C LYS A 422 8.31 17.99 2.88
N GLN A 423 8.10 16.75 3.30
CA GLN A 423 7.20 15.87 2.58
C GLN A 423 5.76 16.33 2.76
N GLN A 424 4.99 16.24 1.69
CA GLN A 424 3.55 16.50 1.70
C GLN A 424 2.82 15.19 1.43
N GLY A 425 1.61 15.06 1.96
CA GLY A 425 0.72 13.95 1.66
C GLY A 425 0.77 12.77 2.64
N LYS A 426 -0.35 12.04 2.67
CA LYS A 426 -0.67 11.03 3.68
C LYS A 426 0.33 9.88 3.77
N ILE A 427 1.00 9.49 2.68
CA ILE A 427 1.96 8.37 2.69
C ILE A 427 3.22 8.69 3.49
N PHE A 428 3.75 9.91 3.37
CA PHE A 428 4.97 10.31 4.09
C PHE A 428 4.68 10.55 5.56
N ASP A 429 3.52 11.11 5.90
CA ASP A 429 3.07 11.22 7.29
C ASP A 429 2.95 9.82 7.92
N ARG A 430 2.43 8.82 7.20
CA ARG A 430 2.38 7.43 7.67
C ARG A 430 3.77 6.83 7.87
N ILE A 431 4.69 7.04 6.93
CA ILE A 431 6.06 6.51 6.99
C ILE A 431 6.86 7.18 8.12
N ALA A 432 6.80 8.50 8.24
CA ALA A 432 7.50 9.25 9.28
C ALA A 432 7.00 8.90 10.69
N ASN A 433 5.70 8.61 10.81
CA ASN A 433 5.06 8.22 12.08
C ASN A 433 4.96 6.69 12.29
N VAL A 434 5.69 5.87 11.51
CA VAL A 434 5.79 4.40 11.73
C VAL A 434 6.23 4.07 13.16
N PHE A 435 7.10 4.89 13.73
CA PHE A 435 7.76 4.62 15.00
C PHE A 435 7.00 5.21 16.18
N GLN A 436 5.94 4.50 16.60
CA GLN A 436 5.42 4.63 17.95
C GLN A 436 6.50 4.25 18.97
N GLU A 437 6.41 4.81 20.18
CA GLU A 437 7.33 4.45 21.26
C GLU A 437 7.14 2.96 21.61
N ILE A 438 8.22 2.19 21.49
CA ILE A 438 8.18 0.73 21.74
C ILE A 438 8.51 0.46 23.21
N ASP A 439 7.49 0.03 23.95
CA ASP A 439 7.66 -0.63 25.25
C ASP A 439 7.73 -2.14 25.05
N VAL A 440 8.96 -2.67 25.08
CA VAL A 440 9.23 -4.11 24.93
C VAL A 440 8.60 -4.95 26.02
N TYR A 441 8.29 -4.38 27.19
CA TYR A 441 7.69 -5.14 28.28
C TYR A 441 6.18 -5.36 28.08
N GLN A 442 5.51 -4.64 27.18
CA GLN A 442 4.11 -4.92 26.84
C GLN A 442 3.96 -6.25 26.11
N ASN A 443 2.77 -6.86 26.19
CA ASN A 443 2.54 -8.16 25.55
C ASN A 443 2.60 -8.08 24.02
N ASN A 444 2.15 -6.95 23.46
CA ASN A 444 2.14 -6.69 22.04
C ASN A 444 2.82 -5.36 21.75
N ILE A 445 3.54 -5.30 20.64
CA ILE A 445 4.19 -4.12 20.07
C ILE A 445 3.45 -3.79 18.78
N THR A 446 2.91 -2.58 18.69
CA THR A 446 2.17 -2.15 17.50
C THR A 446 3.10 -1.42 16.54
N ILE A 447 3.18 -1.88 15.29
CA ILE A 447 3.92 -1.23 14.21
C ILE A 447 3.00 -1.19 13.00
N LEU A 448 2.77 -0.01 12.41
CA LEU A 448 1.89 0.15 11.23
C LEU A 448 0.47 -0.45 11.45
N ASN A 449 -0.08 -0.29 12.66
CA ASN A 449 -1.34 -0.91 13.09
C ASN A 449 -1.38 -2.44 13.01
N LYS A 450 -0.22 -3.09 12.97
CA LYS A 450 -0.09 -4.55 13.11
C LYS A 450 0.50 -4.86 14.47
N ASN A 451 -0.06 -5.87 15.13
CA ASN A 451 0.43 -6.33 16.40
C ASN A 451 1.51 -7.37 16.21
N PHE A 452 2.63 -7.13 16.86
CA PHE A 452 3.72 -8.08 17.00
C PHE A 452 3.76 -8.56 18.44
N VAL A 453 3.75 -9.86 18.66
CA VAL A 453 3.91 -10.39 20.02
C VAL A 453 5.30 -10.00 20.53
N SER A 454 5.40 -9.42 21.72
CA SER A 454 6.73 -9.09 22.28
C SER A 454 7.51 -10.37 22.61
N PRO A 455 8.81 -10.45 22.28
CA PRO A 455 9.63 -11.62 22.58
C PRO A 455 9.87 -11.82 24.08
N ILE A 456 9.57 -10.83 24.94
CA ILE A 456 9.67 -10.99 26.39
C ILE A 456 8.29 -11.06 27.07
N SER A 457 7.21 -11.18 26.31
CA SER A 457 5.85 -11.33 26.86
C SER A 457 5.59 -12.73 27.38
N SER A 458 4.58 -12.89 28.24
CA SER A 458 4.10 -14.21 28.68
C SER A 458 3.55 -15.06 27.51
N GLU A 459 3.07 -14.40 26.45
CA GLU A 459 2.61 -15.07 25.23
C GLU A 459 3.74 -15.40 24.24
N GLY A 460 4.96 -14.91 24.50
CA GLY A 460 6.10 -15.04 23.60
C GLY A 460 6.45 -16.50 23.27
N PHE A 461 6.32 -17.42 24.22
CA PHE A 461 6.51 -18.86 23.98
C PHE A 461 5.48 -19.49 23.04
N GLY A 462 4.37 -18.82 22.73
CA GLY A 462 3.46 -19.24 21.66
C GLY A 462 4.01 -18.94 20.27
N THR A 463 4.82 -17.87 20.16
CA THR A 463 5.23 -17.24 18.90
C THR A 463 6.69 -17.49 18.55
N TYR A 464 7.56 -17.59 19.57
CA TYR A 464 9.01 -17.66 19.42
C TYR A 464 9.57 -19.00 19.88
N ASN A 465 10.75 -19.32 19.34
CA ASN A 465 11.69 -20.27 19.93
C ASN A 465 12.81 -19.46 20.59
N TYR A 466 13.29 -19.92 21.75
CA TYR A 466 14.31 -19.24 22.53
C TYR A 466 15.54 -20.15 22.72
N GLU A 467 16.71 -19.56 22.56
CA GLU A 467 18.00 -20.20 22.76
C GLU A 467 18.83 -19.36 23.75
N LEU A 468 19.13 -19.94 24.91
CA LEU A 468 20.08 -19.36 25.84
C LEU A 468 21.48 -19.49 25.23
N SER A 469 22.09 -18.35 24.91
CA SER A 469 23.50 -18.25 24.55
C SER A 469 24.34 -18.17 25.83
N ASP A 470 25.64 -18.46 25.72
CA ASP A 470 26.53 -18.53 26.88
C ASP A 470 26.52 -17.23 27.71
N SER A 471 26.65 -17.34 29.03
CA SER A 471 26.56 -16.18 29.93
C SER A 471 27.83 -15.34 29.85
N THR A 472 27.68 -14.03 29.76
CA THR A 472 28.82 -13.09 29.69
C THR A 472 29.02 -12.44 31.06
N PHE A 473 30.26 -12.33 31.51
CA PHE A 473 30.63 -11.58 32.72
C PHE A 473 31.20 -10.22 32.31
N VAL A 474 30.74 -9.15 32.95
CA VAL A 474 31.34 -7.81 32.85
C VAL A 474 31.61 -7.33 34.27
N GLY A 475 32.89 -7.39 34.70
CA GLY A 475 33.25 -7.31 36.11
C GLY A 475 32.65 -8.49 36.90
N ASP A 476 32.09 -8.21 38.08
CA ASP A 476 31.43 -9.22 38.95
C ASP A 476 29.96 -9.51 38.55
N LYS A 477 29.45 -8.85 37.51
CA LYS A 477 28.04 -8.99 37.08
C LYS A 477 27.91 -10.00 35.95
N LYS A 478 27.05 -11.00 36.17
CA LYS A 478 26.70 -12.04 35.20
C LYS A 478 25.47 -11.63 34.39
N TYR A 479 25.56 -11.77 33.06
CA TYR A 479 24.47 -11.49 32.13
C TYR A 479 24.07 -12.72 31.33
N TYR A 480 22.77 -12.91 31.15
CA TYR A 480 22.21 -13.92 30.26
C TYR A 480 21.95 -13.33 28.88
N SER A 481 22.45 -13.99 27.83
CA SER A 481 22.16 -13.62 26.44
C SER A 481 21.17 -14.62 25.86
N ILE A 482 20.00 -14.15 25.41
CA ILE A 482 18.95 -15.00 24.86
C ILE A 482 18.66 -14.58 23.43
N ARG A 483 18.75 -15.54 22.51
CA ARG A 483 18.32 -15.37 21.13
C ARG A 483 16.89 -15.85 20.98
N PHE A 484 16.12 -15.16 20.14
CA PHE A 484 14.76 -15.55 19.81
C PHE A 484 14.51 -15.44 18.30
N TYR A 485 13.68 -16.34 17.78
CA TYR A 485 13.25 -16.35 16.39
C TYR A 485 11.82 -16.87 16.28
N PRO A 486 11.03 -16.39 15.31
CA PRO A 486 9.64 -16.76 15.22
C PRO A 486 9.50 -18.21 14.77
N ARG A 487 8.46 -18.88 15.27
CA ARG A 487 8.12 -20.26 14.88
C ARG A 487 7.70 -20.36 13.42
N GLU A 488 7.00 -19.34 12.91
CA GLU A 488 6.73 -19.16 11.49
C GLU A 488 7.23 -17.78 11.05
N SER A 489 8.15 -17.78 10.08
CA SER A 489 8.79 -16.58 9.54
C SER A 489 7.85 -15.59 8.85
N ARG A 490 6.63 -15.99 8.51
CA ARG A 490 5.61 -15.15 7.87
C ARG A 490 4.71 -14.40 8.85
N ASP A 491 4.63 -14.85 10.10
CA ASP A 491 3.81 -14.22 11.13
C ASP A 491 4.40 -12.86 11.54
N PHE A 492 3.55 -11.97 12.09
CA PHE A 492 3.98 -10.68 12.63
C PHE A 492 4.73 -10.89 13.96
N ALA A 493 6.03 -11.11 13.83
CA ALA A 493 6.91 -11.47 14.92
C ALA A 493 8.34 -11.00 14.61
N PHE A 494 9.20 -10.97 15.64
CA PHE A 494 10.59 -10.55 15.53
C PHE A 494 11.59 -11.71 15.60
N ARG A 495 12.80 -11.47 15.13
CA ARG A 495 13.99 -12.27 15.44
C ARG A 495 15.02 -11.34 16.07
N GLY A 496 15.90 -11.87 16.90
CA GLY A 496 16.96 -11.06 17.49
C GLY A 496 17.48 -11.64 18.78
N SER A 497 17.96 -10.76 19.67
CA SER A 497 18.50 -11.16 20.97
C SER A 497 18.25 -10.10 22.03
N PHE A 498 18.27 -10.53 23.29
CA PHE A 498 18.24 -9.63 24.42
C PHE A 498 19.19 -10.10 25.52
N ILE A 499 19.70 -9.13 26.28
CA ILE A 499 20.64 -9.33 27.38
C ILE A 499 19.94 -8.95 28.67
N VAL A 500 20.04 -9.83 29.66
CA VAL A 500 19.36 -9.73 30.95
C VAL A 500 20.39 -9.79 32.06
N ASP A 501 20.27 -8.90 33.03
CA ASP A 501 21.03 -9.01 34.28
C ASP A 501 20.58 -10.24 35.09
N SER A 502 21.53 -11.06 35.54
CA SER A 502 21.20 -12.31 36.24
C SER A 502 20.66 -12.11 37.66
N LYS A 503 20.93 -10.96 38.29
CA LYS A 503 20.50 -10.64 39.67
C LYS A 503 19.09 -10.06 39.68
N ASN A 504 18.84 -9.03 38.89
CA ASN A 504 17.58 -8.27 38.89
C ASN A 504 16.61 -8.71 37.79
N TYR A 505 17.05 -9.55 36.83
CA TYR A 505 16.27 -9.95 35.66
C TYR A 505 15.75 -8.76 34.85
N ALA A 506 16.51 -7.67 34.82
CA ALA A 506 16.22 -6.48 34.03
C ALA A 506 16.95 -6.51 32.69
N LEU A 507 16.30 -5.99 31.66
CA LEU A 507 16.92 -5.85 30.34
C LEU A 507 18.01 -4.77 30.35
N THR A 508 19.18 -5.11 29.82
CA THR A 508 20.25 -4.14 29.53
C THR A 508 20.31 -3.77 28.06
N LYS A 509 19.96 -4.71 27.18
CA LYS A 509 19.89 -4.51 25.74
C LYS A 509 18.88 -5.44 25.11
N ILE A 510 18.15 -4.95 24.11
CA ILE A 510 17.30 -5.77 23.24
C ILE A 510 17.42 -5.29 21.80
N GLU A 511 17.60 -6.24 20.90
CA GLU A 511 17.67 -6.06 19.47
C GLU A 511 16.59 -6.91 18.81
N MET A 512 15.73 -6.28 18.02
CA MET A 512 14.63 -6.93 17.32
C MET A 512 14.68 -6.56 15.85
N GLN A 513 14.50 -7.55 14.99
CA GLN A 513 14.41 -7.37 13.55
C GLN A 513 13.24 -8.17 13.00
N THR A 514 12.57 -7.68 11.97
CA THR A 514 11.54 -8.44 11.27
C THR A 514 12.13 -9.51 10.33
N PRO A 515 11.51 -10.70 10.21
CA PRO A 515 11.94 -11.70 9.23
C PRO A 515 11.74 -11.21 7.79
N ARG A 516 12.68 -11.52 6.90
CA ARG A 516 12.58 -11.14 5.46
C ARG A 516 11.29 -11.63 4.78
N LYS A 517 10.82 -12.84 5.15
CA LYS A 517 9.62 -13.47 4.57
C LYS A 517 8.31 -13.07 5.25
N MET A 518 8.34 -12.10 6.17
CA MET A 518 7.17 -11.65 6.90
C MET A 518 6.07 -11.16 5.94
N ASN A 519 4.82 -11.56 6.20
CA ASN A 519 3.64 -11.20 5.43
C ASN A 519 3.18 -9.76 5.70
N LEU A 520 4.08 -8.78 5.60
CA LEU A 520 3.81 -7.34 5.74
C LEU A 520 4.12 -6.63 4.43
N ASN A 521 3.20 -5.80 3.95
CA ASN A 521 3.37 -5.12 2.67
C ASN A 521 4.32 -3.95 2.81
N PHE A 522 5.03 -3.65 1.74
CA PHE A 522 5.98 -2.54 1.59
C PHE A 522 7.17 -2.53 2.54
N VAL A 523 7.13 -3.20 3.69
CA VAL A 523 8.24 -3.27 4.64
C VAL A 523 9.24 -4.35 4.22
N ARG A 524 10.41 -3.92 3.75
CA ARG A 524 11.55 -4.80 3.45
C ARG A 524 12.25 -5.21 4.74
N ASN A 525 12.48 -4.26 5.64
CA ASN A 525 13.13 -4.49 6.92
C ASN A 525 12.61 -3.52 7.99
N PHE A 526 12.60 -4.00 9.22
CA PHE A 526 12.39 -3.18 10.41
C PHE A 526 13.34 -3.70 11.48
N GLU A 527 14.10 -2.80 12.08
CA GLU A 527 15.05 -3.05 13.16
C GLU A 527 14.77 -2.08 14.30
N PHE A 528 14.88 -2.60 15.52
CA PHE A 528 14.76 -1.83 16.74
C PHE A 528 15.81 -2.29 17.74
N THR A 529 16.57 -1.33 18.25
CA THR A 529 17.56 -1.55 19.30
C THR A 529 17.24 -0.64 20.47
N LYS A 530 17.15 -1.20 21.68
CA LYS A 530 17.00 -0.44 22.92
C LYS A 530 18.08 -0.83 23.89
N THR A 531 18.74 0.17 24.47
CA THR A 531 19.79 0.01 25.48
C THR A 531 19.39 0.71 26.77
N PHE A 532 19.83 0.14 27.89
CA PHE A 532 19.59 0.67 29.22
C PHE A 532 20.92 0.93 29.92
N THR A 533 20.93 1.95 30.77
CA THR A 533 21.99 2.20 31.74
C THR A 533 21.49 1.84 33.15
N ILE A 534 22.42 1.55 34.06
CA ILE A 534 22.13 1.14 35.42
C ILE A 534 22.50 2.27 36.37
N GLN A 535 21.57 2.69 37.22
CA GLN A 535 21.79 3.65 38.30
C GLN A 535 21.55 2.96 39.66
N ASN A 536 22.49 3.13 40.59
CA ASN A 536 22.46 2.57 41.96
C ASN A 536 22.17 1.05 42.02
N ASP A 537 22.70 0.29 41.06
CA ASP A 537 22.56 -1.18 40.93
C ASP A 537 21.13 -1.75 40.92
N SER A 538 20.11 -0.87 40.79
CA SER A 538 18.71 -1.24 40.95
C SER A 538 17.78 -0.59 39.92
N ILE A 539 18.10 0.60 39.39
CA ILE A 539 17.23 1.33 38.47
C ILE A 539 17.81 1.27 37.05
N TYR A 540 17.06 0.66 36.13
CA TYR A 540 17.44 0.50 34.72
C TYR A 540 16.79 1.57 33.86
N LEU A 541 17.56 2.57 33.45
CA LEU A 541 17.06 3.73 32.73
C LEU A 541 17.31 3.58 31.23
N PRO A 542 16.34 3.93 30.36
CA PRO A 542 16.59 3.98 28.92
C PRO A 542 17.79 4.87 28.62
N LEU A 543 18.74 4.39 27.81
CA LEU A 543 19.90 5.17 27.37
C LEU A 543 19.73 5.63 25.93
N SER A 544 19.35 4.70 25.05
CA SER A 544 19.04 5.00 23.66
C SER A 544 18.05 4.03 23.05
N ASN A 545 17.26 4.53 22.09
CA ASN A 545 16.49 3.72 21.16
C ASN A 545 16.93 4.06 19.74
N GLU A 546 17.08 3.05 18.89
CA GLU A 546 17.33 3.21 17.46
C GLU A 546 16.30 2.37 16.70
N TYR A 547 15.55 3.03 15.82
CA TYR A 547 14.55 2.41 14.95
C TYR A 547 15.04 2.58 13.51
N LYS A 548 15.01 1.51 12.72
CA LYS A 548 15.30 1.56 11.28
C LYS A 548 14.18 0.85 10.55
N ALA A 549 13.59 1.50 9.57
CA ALA A 549 12.58 0.90 8.71
C ALA A 549 12.94 1.19 7.26
N ASP A 550 12.68 0.20 6.42
CA ASP A 550 13.02 0.22 5.01
C ASP A 550 11.81 -0.26 4.21
N PHE A 551 11.38 0.58 3.27
CA PHE A 551 10.15 0.47 2.51
C PHE A 551 10.43 0.37 1.02
N THR A 552 9.87 -0.65 0.37
CA THR A 552 9.96 -0.88 -1.07
C THR A 552 8.59 -1.05 -1.70
N LEU A 553 8.44 -0.66 -2.97
CA LEU A 553 7.12 -0.59 -3.61
C LEU A 553 6.69 -1.93 -4.22
N LEU A 554 7.57 -2.60 -4.96
CA LEU A 554 7.25 -3.74 -5.81
C LEU A 554 7.68 -5.08 -5.19
N THR A 555 8.90 -5.17 -4.69
CA THR A 555 9.52 -6.41 -4.19
C THR A 555 10.33 -6.14 -2.92
N LYS A 556 10.68 -7.19 -2.17
CA LYS A 556 11.58 -7.07 -1.00
C LYS A 556 13.05 -7.35 -1.34
N GLU A 557 13.41 -7.29 -2.61
CA GLU A 557 14.78 -7.53 -3.04
C GLU A 557 15.71 -6.41 -2.54
N GLU A 558 16.94 -6.78 -2.18
CA GLU A 558 17.94 -5.83 -1.67
C GLU A 558 18.33 -4.80 -2.72
N ASN A 559 18.16 -5.11 -3.99
CA ASN A 559 18.53 -4.23 -5.10
C ASN A 559 17.42 -3.28 -5.56
N GLU A 560 16.24 -3.27 -4.92
CA GLU A 560 15.15 -2.35 -5.22
C GLU A 560 15.33 -1.02 -4.49
N LYS A 561 15.08 0.09 -5.20
CA LYS A 561 15.14 1.45 -4.62
C LYS A 561 13.97 1.62 -3.66
N GLY A 562 14.27 2.00 -2.42
CA GLY A 562 13.29 2.16 -1.37
C GLY A 562 13.33 3.54 -0.72
N ILE A 563 12.46 3.69 0.29
CA ILE A 563 12.43 4.79 1.23
C ILE A 563 12.81 4.20 2.58
N TYR A 564 13.72 4.85 3.30
CA TYR A 564 14.08 4.43 4.65
C TYR A 564 13.75 5.52 5.67
N VAL A 565 13.52 5.09 6.90
CA VAL A 565 13.39 5.96 8.06
C VAL A 565 14.31 5.46 9.16
N ILE A 566 15.13 6.34 9.72
CA ILE A 566 15.94 6.06 10.89
C ILE A 566 15.53 7.05 11.98
N LYS A 567 15.04 6.54 13.10
CA LYS A 567 14.76 7.33 14.30
C LYS A 567 15.78 6.98 15.37
N LYS A 568 16.43 7.97 15.95
CA LYS A 568 17.34 7.81 17.10
C LYS A 568 16.81 8.64 18.26
N GLU A 569 16.70 8.02 19.42
CA GLU A 569 16.34 8.67 20.68
C GLU A 569 17.50 8.48 21.65
N LYS A 570 17.94 9.58 22.28
CA LYS A 570 18.93 9.58 23.37
C LYS A 570 18.30 10.20 24.60
N PHE A 571 18.56 9.58 25.73
CA PHE A 571 18.03 9.99 27.03
C PHE A 571 19.20 10.35 27.94
N CYS A 572 19.17 11.54 28.53
CA CYS A 572 20.25 12.02 29.39
C CYS A 572 19.72 12.91 30.52
N ASN A 573 20.63 13.28 31.43
CA ASN A 573 20.36 14.20 32.54
C ASN A 573 19.20 13.74 33.45
N TYR A 574 19.23 12.46 33.85
CA TYR A 574 18.23 11.91 34.76
C TYR A 574 18.36 12.50 36.16
N ILE A 575 17.26 13.04 36.67
CA ILE A 575 17.09 13.46 38.07
C ILE A 575 15.93 12.64 38.63
N LEU A 576 16.18 11.86 39.67
CA LEU A 576 15.19 10.97 40.28
C LEU A 576 14.83 11.45 41.68
N ASN A 577 13.60 11.18 42.11
CA ASN A 577 13.10 11.44 43.47
C ASN A 577 13.12 12.92 43.91
N ALA A 578 13.01 13.85 42.96
CA ALA A 578 12.84 15.28 43.21
C ALA A 578 11.47 15.76 42.68
N PRO A 579 10.36 15.56 43.42
CA PRO A 579 9.03 15.93 42.94
C PRO A 579 8.88 17.46 42.84
N LYS A 580 8.04 17.91 41.89
CA LYS A 580 7.61 19.30 41.77
C LYS A 580 6.21 19.47 42.37
N ASP A 581 5.74 20.71 42.50
CA ASP A 581 4.37 21.01 42.92
C ASP A 581 3.34 20.46 41.92
N VAL A 582 2.13 20.14 42.40
CA VAL A 582 1.06 19.55 41.58
C VAL A 582 0.74 20.43 40.36
N ASP A 583 0.63 21.74 40.57
CA ASP A 583 0.34 22.74 39.54
C ASP A 583 1.40 22.81 38.44
N PHE A 584 2.64 22.41 38.74
CA PHE A 584 3.69 22.34 37.73
C PHE A 584 3.37 21.30 36.66
N TYR A 585 2.82 20.16 37.05
CA TYR A 585 2.49 19.06 36.12
C TYR A 585 1.23 19.32 35.30
N ASP A 586 0.32 20.17 35.78
CA ASP A 586 -0.92 20.51 35.07
C ASP A 586 -0.71 21.56 33.96
N LYS A 587 0.40 22.29 34.00
CA LYS A 587 0.77 23.23 32.92
C LYS A 587 1.24 22.46 31.69
N GLN A 588 0.54 22.60 30.56
CA GLN A 588 0.98 22.09 29.26
C GLN A 588 1.39 23.24 28.34
N ILE A 589 2.60 23.18 27.79
CA ILE A 589 3.02 24.11 26.73
C ILE A 589 2.64 23.50 25.38
N LEU A 590 1.54 23.97 24.81
CA LEU A 590 1.07 23.51 23.51
C LEU A 590 1.90 24.12 22.37
N GLN A 591 2.27 23.29 21.40
CA GLN A 591 2.85 23.76 20.14
C GLN A 591 1.71 24.21 19.22
N LEU A 592 1.67 25.48 18.86
CA LEU A 592 0.66 26.08 17.98
C LEU A 592 1.17 26.29 16.55
N THR A 593 2.49 26.34 16.36
CA THR A 593 3.12 26.47 15.04
C THR A 593 4.35 25.57 14.93
N SER A 594 4.73 25.21 13.70
CA SER A 594 5.92 24.39 13.44
C SER A 594 7.22 25.05 13.90
N LYS A 595 7.28 26.38 13.93
CA LYS A 595 8.48 27.17 14.26
C LYS A 595 8.54 27.71 15.68
N GLN A 596 7.51 27.50 16.51
CA GLN A 596 7.42 28.04 17.87
C GLN A 596 8.64 27.72 18.75
N PHE A 597 9.24 26.54 18.56
CA PHE A 597 10.40 26.07 19.33
C PHE A 597 11.67 25.99 18.48
N GLU A 598 11.72 26.72 17.36
CA GLU A 598 12.92 26.76 16.52
C GLU A 598 14.06 27.43 17.29
N LYS A 599 15.23 26.78 17.31
CA LYS A 599 16.45 27.27 17.97
C LYS A 599 17.55 27.47 16.93
N ASP A 600 18.50 28.34 17.26
CA ASP A 600 19.63 28.66 16.39
C ASP A 600 20.56 27.47 16.15
N SER A 601 21.49 27.63 15.20
CA SER A 601 22.43 26.57 14.84
C SER A 601 23.44 26.22 15.94
N VAL A 602 23.71 27.12 16.89
CA VAL A 602 24.68 26.91 17.98
C VAL A 602 24.10 25.95 19.00
N TYR A 603 22.82 26.15 19.37
CA TYR A 603 22.07 25.25 20.24
C TYR A 603 22.15 23.79 19.77
N TRP A 604 21.87 23.54 18.48
CA TRP A 604 21.87 22.18 17.93
C TRP A 604 23.27 21.56 17.82
N LYS A 605 24.31 22.36 17.54
CA LYS A 605 25.69 21.84 17.46
C LYS A 605 26.15 21.17 18.75
N ASN A 606 25.63 21.58 19.90
CA ASN A 606 25.99 21.02 21.20
C ASN A 606 25.21 19.74 21.54
N LYS A 607 24.06 19.50 20.90
CA LYS A 607 23.21 18.31 21.13
C LYS A 607 23.48 17.18 20.13
N GLN A 608 23.95 17.50 18.92
CA GLN A 608 24.17 16.54 17.85
C GLN A 608 25.47 15.73 18.00
N ASP A 609 25.41 14.44 17.66
CA ASP A 609 26.61 13.64 17.39
C ASP A 609 27.21 13.93 16.00
N LYS A 610 28.40 13.39 15.74
CA LYS A 610 29.14 13.59 14.48
C LYS A 610 28.31 13.18 13.26
N GLU A 611 27.64 12.03 13.34
CA GLU A 611 26.81 11.50 12.24
C GLU A 611 25.65 12.43 11.91
N THR A 612 24.93 12.93 12.93
CA THR A 612 23.80 13.86 12.72
C THR A 612 24.26 15.22 12.17
N LYS A 613 25.45 15.69 12.56
CA LYS A 613 26.07 16.91 12.01
C LYS A 613 26.39 16.77 10.52
N ASP A 614 26.93 15.63 10.09
CA ASP A 614 27.24 15.38 8.69
C ASP A 614 25.96 15.19 7.87
N LEU A 615 24.96 14.49 8.43
CA LEU A 615 23.63 14.36 7.86
C LEU A 615 22.96 15.72 7.59
N TYR A 616 22.99 16.63 8.56
CA TYR A 616 22.44 17.99 8.40
C TYR A 616 23.06 18.75 7.22
N LYS A 617 24.39 18.62 7.02
CA LYS A 617 25.08 19.24 5.87
C LYS A 617 24.63 18.64 4.54
N VAL A 618 24.48 17.32 4.48
CA VAL A 618 24.07 16.59 3.28
C VAL A 618 22.62 16.95 2.89
N VAL A 619 21.69 16.91 3.85
CA VAL A 619 20.27 17.25 3.63
C VAL A 619 20.10 18.69 3.15
N ASN A 620 20.89 19.63 3.68
CA ASN A 620 20.84 21.03 3.27
C ASN A 620 21.23 21.27 1.81
N VAL A 621 22.03 20.40 1.20
CA VAL A 621 22.35 20.48 -0.23
C VAL A 621 21.30 19.75 -1.07
N ILE A 622 20.86 18.58 -0.61
CA ILE A 622 19.86 17.78 -1.32
C ILE A 622 18.53 18.52 -1.46
N LYS A 623 18.16 19.33 -0.46
CA LYS A 623 16.86 20.01 -0.43
C LYS A 623 16.58 20.89 -1.65
N ASP A 624 17.63 21.37 -2.32
CA ASP A 624 17.52 22.26 -3.48
C ASP A 624 17.65 21.53 -4.83
N THR A 625 17.77 20.20 -4.80
CA THR A 625 17.95 19.40 -6.01
C THR A 625 16.63 19.17 -6.75
N LYS A 626 16.50 19.71 -7.98
CA LYS A 626 15.29 19.59 -8.83
C LYS A 626 14.82 18.15 -9.05
N LYS A 627 15.74 17.19 -9.22
CA LYS A 627 15.41 15.78 -9.47
C LYS A 627 14.71 15.12 -8.27
N ILE A 628 15.16 15.41 -7.06
CA ILE A 628 14.54 14.86 -5.84
C ILE A 628 13.16 15.47 -5.63
N LYS A 629 13.01 16.79 -5.84
CA LYS A 629 11.69 17.45 -5.83
C LYS A 629 10.72 16.82 -6.84
N ALA A 630 11.20 16.44 -8.02
CA ALA A 630 10.38 15.77 -9.03
C ALA A 630 9.93 14.36 -8.59
N VAL A 631 10.84 13.55 -8.03
CA VAL A 631 10.50 12.20 -7.54
C VAL A 631 9.48 12.27 -6.39
N ILE A 632 9.74 13.12 -5.40
CA ILE A 632 8.82 13.35 -4.28
C ILE A 632 7.47 13.86 -4.77
N GLY A 633 7.48 14.81 -5.71
CA GLY A 633 6.27 15.34 -6.34
C GLY A 633 5.43 14.25 -7.01
N THR A 634 6.04 13.30 -7.71
CA THR A 634 5.33 12.16 -8.31
C THR A 634 4.73 11.24 -7.25
N ILE A 635 5.47 10.92 -6.17
CA ILE A 635 4.95 10.10 -5.07
C ILE A 635 3.77 10.79 -4.39
N TYR A 636 3.87 12.10 -4.17
CA TYR A 636 2.80 12.92 -3.63
C TYR A 636 1.56 12.91 -4.53
N ILE A 637 1.70 13.11 -5.85
CA ILE A 637 0.58 13.07 -6.81
C ILE A 637 -0.13 11.71 -6.77
N LEU A 638 0.64 10.61 -6.80
CA LEU A 638 0.07 9.26 -6.75
C LEU A 638 -0.58 8.95 -5.40
N SER A 639 -0.04 9.47 -4.29
CA SER A 639 -0.60 9.21 -2.96
C SER A 639 -1.81 10.09 -2.63
N ASP A 640 -1.74 11.38 -2.91
CA ASP A 640 -2.74 12.36 -2.49
C ASP A 640 -3.80 12.60 -3.57
N GLY A 641 -3.47 12.29 -4.83
CA GLY A 641 -4.35 12.44 -5.98
C GLY A 641 -4.44 13.86 -6.54
N TYR A 642 -3.63 14.80 -6.02
CA TYR A 642 -3.60 16.20 -6.46
C TYR A 642 -2.32 16.54 -7.20
N VAL A 643 -2.47 17.20 -8.35
CA VAL A 643 -1.39 17.70 -9.19
C VAL A 643 -1.20 19.19 -8.95
N PRO A 644 0.00 19.65 -8.54
CA PRO A 644 0.28 21.08 -8.41
C PRO A 644 0.31 21.75 -9.80
N LEU A 645 -0.55 22.75 -10.00
CA LEU A 645 -0.57 23.54 -11.23
C LEU A 645 0.41 24.71 -11.14
N PHE A 646 0.28 25.50 -10.08
CA PHE A 646 1.18 26.61 -9.73
C PHE A 646 1.14 26.84 -8.22
N LYS A 647 1.99 27.74 -7.72
CA LYS A 647 2.09 28.00 -6.28
C LYS A 647 0.72 28.39 -5.71
N GLY A 648 0.22 27.62 -4.76
CA GLY A 648 -1.06 27.86 -4.09
C GLY A 648 -2.27 27.22 -4.75
N LEU A 649 -2.17 26.58 -5.92
CA LEU A 649 -3.30 25.90 -6.57
C LEU A 649 -2.94 24.49 -7.05
N GLN A 650 -3.79 23.53 -6.71
CA GLN A 650 -3.69 22.14 -7.15
C GLN A 650 -4.98 21.69 -7.84
N THR A 651 -4.87 20.78 -8.81
CA THR A 651 -5.99 20.14 -9.50
C THR A 651 -6.09 18.66 -9.11
N GLY A 652 -7.30 18.11 -9.03
CA GLY A 652 -7.56 16.76 -8.54
C GLY A 652 -8.88 16.69 -7.78
N ASN A 653 -9.26 15.58 -7.17
CA ASN A 653 -8.51 14.34 -7.07
C ASN A 653 -8.61 13.50 -8.37
N ILE A 654 -7.46 13.11 -8.96
CA ILE A 654 -7.37 12.32 -10.20
C ILE A 654 -8.09 10.96 -10.12
N TRP A 655 -8.23 10.40 -8.92
CA TRP A 655 -8.92 9.12 -8.70
C TRP A 655 -10.43 9.19 -8.94
N THR A 656 -10.96 10.41 -9.04
CA THR A 656 -12.42 10.66 -9.14
C THR A 656 -12.79 11.47 -10.37
N THR A 657 -11.86 11.56 -11.32
CA THR A 657 -12.04 12.27 -12.58
C THR A 657 -13.09 11.60 -13.48
N ALA A 658 -13.29 10.28 -13.38
CA ALA A 658 -14.26 9.56 -14.20
C ALA A 658 -15.15 8.64 -13.35
N ALA A 659 -16.45 8.65 -13.62
CA ALA A 659 -17.45 7.81 -12.98
C ALA A 659 -18.58 7.49 -13.97
N SER A 660 -19.46 6.53 -13.65
CA SER A 660 -20.64 6.29 -14.48
C SER A 660 -21.88 5.83 -13.69
N ASN A 661 -23.05 6.28 -14.12
CA ASN A 661 -24.36 5.77 -13.65
C ASN A 661 -25.43 5.89 -14.75
N GLN A 662 -26.59 5.28 -14.52
CA GLN A 662 -27.68 5.19 -15.50
C GLN A 662 -28.32 6.54 -15.85
N ILE A 663 -28.25 7.54 -14.97
CA ILE A 663 -28.81 8.88 -15.22
C ILE A 663 -27.81 9.76 -15.97
N GLU A 664 -26.59 9.87 -15.45
CA GLU A 664 -25.55 10.78 -15.95
C GLU A 664 -24.77 10.20 -17.15
N GLY A 665 -24.75 8.88 -17.36
CA GLY A 665 -23.90 8.25 -18.36
C GLY A 665 -22.43 8.24 -17.93
N LEU A 666 -21.51 8.69 -18.78
CA LEU A 666 -20.12 8.96 -18.40
C LEU A 666 -20.05 10.32 -17.72
N ARG A 667 -19.58 10.34 -16.48
CA ARG A 667 -19.40 11.56 -15.69
C ARG A 667 -17.92 11.91 -15.61
N LEU A 668 -17.55 13.07 -16.13
CA LEU A 668 -16.20 13.62 -16.02
C LEU A 668 -16.17 14.72 -14.95
N ARG A 669 -15.17 14.72 -14.08
CA ARG A 669 -14.98 15.67 -12.97
C ARG A 669 -13.61 16.31 -13.04
N LEU A 670 -13.58 17.64 -12.91
CA LEU A 670 -12.37 18.42 -12.71
C LEU A 670 -12.48 19.13 -11.36
N GLY A 671 -11.58 18.82 -10.43
CA GLY A 671 -11.54 19.48 -9.13
C GLY A 671 -10.28 20.31 -8.93
N PHE A 672 -10.34 21.19 -7.93
CA PHE A 672 -9.23 22.05 -7.53
C PHE A 672 -9.23 22.29 -6.02
N ARG A 673 -8.08 22.71 -5.49
CA ARG A 673 -7.96 23.25 -4.13
C ARG A 673 -6.84 24.27 -4.01
N THR A 674 -7.00 25.22 -3.10
CA THR A 674 -5.92 26.11 -2.68
C THR A 674 -5.02 25.39 -1.69
N PHE A 675 -3.73 25.32 -1.99
CA PHE A 675 -2.77 24.60 -1.15
C PHE A 675 -1.38 25.21 -1.28
N ILE A 676 -0.93 25.87 -0.22
CA ILE A 676 0.44 26.36 -0.05
C ILE A 676 1.20 25.36 0.83
N SER A 677 0.58 24.94 1.94
CA SER A 677 1.18 24.05 2.93
C SER A 677 0.13 23.30 3.77
N ASP A 678 0.58 22.34 4.58
CA ASP A 678 -0.25 21.67 5.58
C ASP A 678 -0.62 22.59 6.77
N GLU A 679 -0.08 23.82 6.83
CA GLU A 679 -0.29 24.79 7.91
C GLU A 679 -1.22 25.92 7.50
N ASP A 680 -1.84 25.83 6.32
CA ASP A 680 -2.74 26.87 5.82
C ASP A 680 -3.95 26.99 6.75
N LEU A 681 -4.20 28.20 7.25
CA LEU A 681 -5.37 28.51 8.09
C LEU A 681 -6.66 28.60 7.27
N PHE A 682 -6.54 28.80 5.96
CA PHE A 682 -7.66 28.95 5.03
C PHE A 682 -7.50 28.00 3.85
N ARG A 683 -8.61 27.33 3.48
CA ARG A 683 -8.64 26.41 2.33
C ARG A 683 -9.93 26.55 1.56
N VAL A 684 -9.79 26.69 0.24
CA VAL A 684 -10.89 26.61 -0.72
C VAL A 684 -10.68 25.37 -1.57
N GLU A 685 -11.72 24.57 -1.71
CA GLU A 685 -11.75 23.40 -2.59
C GLU A 685 -13.06 23.34 -3.36
N GLY A 686 -13.02 22.80 -4.57
CA GLY A 686 -14.20 22.74 -5.41
C GLY A 686 -14.05 21.81 -6.59
N PHE A 687 -15.14 21.63 -7.32
CA PHE A 687 -15.15 20.86 -8.54
C PHE A 687 -16.23 21.32 -9.52
N THR A 688 -16.00 20.99 -10.78
CA THR A 688 -17.01 20.95 -11.84
C THR A 688 -17.10 19.53 -12.39
N ALA A 689 -18.29 19.11 -12.80
CA ALA A 689 -18.53 17.81 -13.41
C ALA A 689 -19.61 17.88 -14.49
N TYR A 690 -19.52 16.98 -15.46
CA TYR A 690 -20.46 16.90 -16.58
C TYR A 690 -20.83 15.45 -16.85
N GLY A 691 -22.13 15.16 -16.98
CA GLY A 691 -22.66 13.85 -17.37
C GLY A 691 -23.00 13.82 -18.85
N SER A 692 -22.53 12.80 -19.57
CA SER A 692 -22.74 12.67 -21.02
C SER A 692 -24.19 12.40 -21.42
N LYS A 693 -25.00 11.81 -20.54
CA LYS A 693 -26.40 11.44 -20.81
C LYS A 693 -27.39 12.51 -20.34
N ASP A 694 -27.23 13.00 -19.12
CA ASP A 694 -28.11 14.06 -18.58
C ASP A 694 -27.75 15.46 -19.10
N LYS A 695 -26.53 15.64 -19.64
CA LYS A 695 -26.00 16.90 -20.18
C LYS A 695 -26.03 18.05 -19.18
N ILE A 696 -26.00 17.76 -17.88
CA ILE A 696 -26.07 18.75 -16.80
C ILE A 696 -24.68 18.95 -16.19
N THR A 697 -24.26 20.23 -16.14
CA THR A 697 -23.08 20.65 -15.37
C THR A 697 -23.40 20.71 -13.88
N LYS A 698 -22.53 20.10 -13.08
CA LYS A 698 -22.63 19.94 -11.63
C LYS A 698 -21.40 20.53 -11.00
N TYR A 699 -21.52 21.13 -9.82
CA TYR A 699 -20.41 21.82 -9.20
C TYR A 699 -20.57 21.89 -7.69
N GLY A 700 -19.44 22.00 -7.00
CA GLY A 700 -19.38 22.21 -5.56
C GLY A 700 -18.20 23.10 -5.21
N LEU A 701 -18.36 23.92 -4.18
CA LEU A 701 -17.34 24.80 -3.63
C LEU A 701 -17.43 24.80 -2.11
N GLU A 702 -16.31 24.69 -1.44
CA GLU A 702 -16.18 24.71 0.01
C GLU A 702 -15.02 25.62 0.40
N ALA A 703 -15.25 26.45 1.41
CA ALA A 703 -14.25 27.30 2.03
C ALA A 703 -14.21 27.01 3.53
N ARG A 704 -13.00 26.83 4.07
CA ARG A 704 -12.77 26.47 5.48
C ARG A 704 -11.73 27.41 6.07
N TYR A 705 -11.97 27.87 7.28
CA TYR A 705 -11.10 28.77 8.00
C TYR A 705 -10.92 28.33 9.45
N LEU A 706 -9.67 28.20 9.87
CA LEU A 706 -9.25 27.93 11.25
C LEU A 706 -9.05 29.27 11.98
N ILE A 707 -9.93 29.57 12.93
CA ILE A 707 -9.93 30.82 13.69
C ILE A 707 -8.94 30.76 14.84
N THR A 708 -9.00 29.71 15.66
CA THR A 708 -8.13 29.50 16.81
C THR A 708 -7.64 28.06 16.86
N ASN A 709 -6.44 27.84 17.41
CA ASN A 709 -5.89 26.49 17.62
C ASN A 709 -6.21 25.93 19.02
N THR A 710 -6.56 26.78 20.01
CA THR A 710 -6.81 26.37 21.40
C THR A 710 -7.92 27.21 22.06
N PRO A 711 -9.14 26.69 22.24
CA PRO A 711 -9.65 25.46 21.61
C PRO A 711 -9.60 25.58 20.07
N ARG A 712 -9.47 24.45 19.37
CA ARG A 712 -9.45 24.46 17.91
C ARG A 712 -10.82 24.88 17.42
N LEU A 713 -10.91 25.93 16.60
CA LEU A 713 -12.18 26.46 16.11
C LEU A 713 -12.14 26.65 14.60
N THR A 714 -13.03 25.95 13.89
CA THR A 714 -13.12 26.00 12.43
C THR A 714 -14.50 26.46 12.00
N ILE A 715 -14.54 27.38 11.04
CA ILE A 715 -15.76 27.76 10.33
C ILE A 715 -15.65 27.29 8.88
N SER A 716 -16.72 26.70 8.37
CA SER A 716 -16.78 26.19 7.00
C SER A 716 -18.07 26.62 6.33
N ALA A 717 -18.00 26.96 5.05
CA ALA A 717 -19.15 27.24 4.21
C ALA A 717 -19.02 26.47 2.91
N ALA A 718 -20.12 25.87 2.43
CA ALA A 718 -20.11 25.11 1.20
C ALA A 718 -21.40 25.29 0.40
N PHE A 719 -21.27 25.26 -0.92
CA PHE A 719 -22.37 25.20 -1.87
C PHE A 719 -22.18 23.98 -2.77
N LEU A 720 -23.25 23.22 -3.00
CA LEU A 720 -23.24 22.04 -3.83
C LEU A 720 -24.46 22.01 -4.74
N LYS A 721 -24.25 21.67 -6.01
CA LYS A 721 -25.28 21.32 -6.97
C LYS A 721 -24.84 20.07 -7.74
N ASP A 722 -25.32 18.91 -7.31
CA ASP A 722 -24.90 17.59 -7.84
C ASP A 722 -26.05 16.58 -7.76
N ASN A 723 -25.88 15.44 -8.44
CA ASN A 723 -26.75 14.28 -8.25
C ASN A 723 -26.12 13.37 -7.19
N GLU A 724 -26.88 13.01 -6.17
CA GLU A 724 -26.43 12.16 -5.07
C GLU A 724 -27.36 10.97 -4.87
N GLN A 725 -26.77 9.89 -4.37
CA GLN A 725 -27.50 8.73 -3.88
C GLN A 725 -27.68 8.88 -2.37
N MET A 726 -28.90 9.15 -1.93
CA MET A 726 -29.17 9.41 -0.52
C MET A 726 -29.00 8.11 0.31
N GLY A 727 -28.41 8.26 1.49
CA GLY A 727 -28.20 7.18 2.48
C GLY A 727 -27.02 6.23 2.24
N LEU A 728 -26.11 6.55 1.31
CA LEU A 728 -24.78 5.91 1.24
C LEU A 728 -23.92 6.16 2.48
N THR A 729 -24.07 7.34 3.08
CA THR A 729 -23.35 7.75 4.29
C THR A 729 -24.32 8.41 5.24
N GLN A 730 -24.43 7.89 6.46
CA GLN A 730 -25.32 8.43 7.49
C GLN A 730 -24.67 9.56 8.30
N PHE A 731 -23.33 9.59 8.35
CA PHE A 731 -22.55 10.59 9.07
C PHE A 731 -21.62 11.33 8.11
N ASN A 732 -21.65 12.66 8.17
CA ASN A 732 -20.77 13.52 7.39
C ASN A 732 -19.38 13.62 8.05
N GLY A 733 -18.33 13.65 7.24
CA GLY A 733 -16.96 13.84 7.70
C GLY A 733 -16.63 15.30 8.02
N ILE A 734 -15.33 15.58 8.11
CA ILE A 734 -14.78 16.93 8.37
C ILE A 734 -15.14 17.89 7.21
N HIS A 735 -15.17 17.39 5.98
CA HIS A 735 -15.57 18.13 4.77
C HIS A 735 -17.08 18.21 4.63
N LEU A 736 -17.57 19.37 4.16
CA LEU A 736 -18.98 19.58 3.85
C LEU A 736 -19.34 19.07 2.45
N LEU A 737 -18.40 19.11 1.50
CA LEU A 737 -18.60 18.46 0.20
C LEU A 737 -18.42 16.94 0.32
N PRO A 738 -19.16 16.14 -0.47
CA PRO A 738 -19.00 14.70 -0.48
C PRO A 738 -17.56 14.32 -0.86
N GLU A 739 -16.90 13.56 0.01
CA GLU A 739 -15.60 12.96 -0.31
C GLU A 739 -15.76 12.05 -1.53
N ALA A 740 -14.82 12.15 -2.45
CA ALA A 740 -14.98 11.62 -3.79
C ALA A 740 -14.96 10.07 -3.83
N ASP A 741 -14.40 9.43 -2.81
CA ASP A 741 -14.34 7.98 -2.57
C ASP A 741 -15.58 7.39 -1.88
N LYS A 742 -16.48 8.22 -1.34
CA LYS A 742 -17.70 7.80 -0.60
C LYS A 742 -19.00 7.94 -1.40
N SER A 743 -18.92 7.94 -2.72
CA SER A 743 -20.08 8.16 -3.60
C SER A 743 -20.36 6.94 -4.48
N SER A 744 -21.60 6.78 -4.96
CA SER A 744 -22.04 5.73 -5.92
C SER A 744 -21.40 5.85 -7.32
N LYS A 745 -20.26 6.53 -7.39
CA LYS A 745 -19.59 7.00 -8.60
C LYS A 745 -18.50 6.01 -9.04
N ALA A 746 -18.74 4.72 -8.86
CA ALA A 746 -17.89 3.68 -9.42
C ALA A 746 -18.08 3.61 -10.94
N LEU A 747 -17.01 3.27 -11.68
CA LEU A 747 -17.11 2.97 -13.11
C LEU A 747 -17.91 1.67 -13.37
N PHE A 748 -17.97 0.78 -12.39
CA PHE A 748 -18.63 -0.52 -12.49
C PHE A 748 -19.64 -0.72 -11.35
N ASN A 749 -20.92 -0.80 -11.73
CA ASN A 749 -22.04 -1.01 -10.81
C ASN A 749 -22.83 -2.26 -11.20
N ARG A 750 -23.50 -2.84 -10.21
CA ARG A 750 -24.47 -3.95 -10.35
C ARG A 750 -25.88 -3.38 -10.31
N GLY A 751 -26.81 -4.03 -10.99
CA GLY A 751 -28.23 -3.70 -10.87
C GLY A 751 -28.59 -2.34 -11.45
N GLN A 752 -29.70 -1.80 -10.98
CA GLN A 752 -30.19 -0.49 -11.36
C GLN A 752 -29.69 0.56 -10.36
N ASN A 753 -29.05 1.62 -10.85
CA ASN A 753 -28.48 2.69 -10.04
C ASN A 753 -29.05 4.07 -10.39
N TYR A 754 -30.31 4.10 -10.85
CA TYR A 754 -31.03 5.32 -11.18
C TYR A 754 -31.64 6.04 -9.96
N PHE A 755 -31.53 5.48 -8.74
CA PHE A 755 -32.07 6.08 -7.50
C PHE A 755 -31.25 7.30 -7.03
N LEU A 756 -31.14 8.30 -7.90
CA LEU A 756 -30.40 9.53 -7.70
C LEU A 756 -31.34 10.69 -7.45
N SER A 757 -30.96 11.53 -6.51
CA SER A 757 -31.62 12.79 -6.18
C SER A 757 -30.76 13.93 -6.68
N LYS A 758 -31.36 14.87 -7.39
CA LYS A 758 -30.73 16.14 -7.74
C LYS A 758 -30.82 17.05 -6.53
N ILE A 759 -29.66 17.45 -5.99
CA ILE A 759 -29.61 18.23 -4.77
C ILE A 759 -28.87 19.54 -4.99
N GLN A 760 -29.47 20.62 -4.48
CA GLN A 760 -28.81 21.89 -4.29
C GLN A 760 -28.71 22.15 -2.79
N LYS A 761 -27.49 22.29 -2.25
CA LYS A 761 -27.23 22.47 -0.81
C LYS A 761 -26.39 23.72 -0.57
N SER A 762 -26.77 24.51 0.41
CA SER A 762 -25.95 25.54 1.04
C SER A 762 -25.74 25.15 2.50
N MET A 763 -24.49 25.08 2.94
CA MET A 763 -24.12 24.61 4.27
C MET A 763 -23.20 25.61 4.93
N PHE A 764 -23.44 25.87 6.21
CA PHE A 764 -22.56 26.63 7.09
C PHE A 764 -22.30 25.82 8.34
N ARG A 765 -21.03 25.64 8.73
CA ARG A 765 -20.63 24.83 9.87
C ARG A 765 -19.69 25.62 10.79
N PHE A 766 -19.95 25.47 12.08
CA PHE A 766 -19.07 25.87 13.17
C PHE A 766 -18.65 24.61 13.91
N ASP A 767 -17.34 24.37 14.04
CA ASP A 767 -16.76 23.21 14.75
C ASP A 767 -15.77 23.69 15.79
N VAL A 768 -15.96 23.29 17.04
CA VAL A 768 -15.04 23.57 18.15
C VAL A 768 -14.55 22.27 18.78
N GLU A 769 -13.25 22.24 19.09
CA GLU A 769 -12.60 21.16 19.84
C GLU A 769 -12.29 21.66 21.26
N PRO A 770 -13.26 21.64 22.21
CA PRO A 770 -13.05 22.11 23.58
C PRO A 770 -12.02 21.27 24.36
N ALA A 771 -11.85 20.00 23.97
CA ALA A 771 -10.85 19.10 24.51
C ALA A 771 -10.31 18.23 23.37
N LYS A 772 -9.04 17.82 23.46
CA LYS A 772 -8.39 17.06 22.39
C LYS A 772 -9.22 15.83 21.98
N ASN A 773 -9.47 15.68 20.68
CA ASN A 773 -10.28 14.64 20.05
C ASN A 773 -11.78 14.66 20.40
N LEU A 774 -12.29 15.74 21.01
CA LEU A 774 -13.72 15.96 21.25
C LEU A 774 -14.18 17.15 20.41
N HIS A 775 -14.87 16.88 19.31
CA HIS A 775 -15.46 17.90 18.45
C HIS A 775 -16.94 18.10 18.80
N LEU A 776 -17.33 19.35 18.98
CA LEU A 776 -18.71 19.80 19.06
C LEU A 776 -18.96 20.73 17.89
N GLY A 777 -19.96 20.43 17.06
CA GLY A 777 -20.25 21.28 15.93
C GLY A 777 -21.72 21.50 15.69
N PHE A 778 -21.97 22.60 15.01
CA PHE A 778 -23.27 23.06 14.58
C PHE A 778 -23.22 23.29 13.08
N THR A 779 -24.09 22.61 12.33
CA THR A 779 -24.24 22.80 10.89
C THR A 779 -25.62 23.33 10.57
N PHE A 780 -25.71 24.40 9.81
CA PHE A 780 -26.95 24.90 9.22
C PHE A 780 -26.96 24.51 7.74
N THR A 781 -28.02 23.83 7.31
CA THR A 781 -28.16 23.35 5.94
C THR A 781 -29.48 23.84 5.36
N HIS A 782 -29.40 24.50 4.20
CA HIS A 782 -30.55 24.73 3.32
C HIS A 782 -30.35 23.87 2.08
N ASN A 783 -31.23 22.90 1.85
CA ASN A 783 -31.16 22.08 0.66
C ASN A 783 -32.51 21.88 -0.04
N ILE A 784 -32.45 21.86 -1.37
CA ILE A 784 -33.58 21.55 -2.24
C ILE A 784 -33.30 20.18 -2.86
N ILE A 785 -34.19 19.22 -2.62
CA ILE A 785 -34.07 17.83 -3.03
C ILE A 785 -35.22 17.50 -3.99
N GLN A 786 -34.87 16.95 -5.14
CA GLN A 786 -35.81 16.47 -6.15
C GLN A 786 -35.25 15.23 -6.84
N SER A 787 -36.11 14.46 -7.51
CA SER A 787 -35.67 13.34 -8.34
C SER A 787 -34.72 13.79 -9.44
N ALA A 788 -33.64 13.03 -9.67
CA ALA A 788 -32.77 13.27 -10.83
C ALA A 788 -33.46 12.86 -12.15
N ASP A 789 -34.29 11.80 -12.10
CA ASP A 789 -35.18 11.37 -13.18
C ASP A 789 -36.52 10.89 -12.57
N PRO A 790 -37.56 11.75 -12.54
CA PRO A 790 -38.85 11.41 -11.96
C PRO A 790 -39.56 10.21 -12.62
N HIS A 791 -39.22 9.87 -13.87
CA HIS A 791 -39.83 8.73 -14.56
C HIS A 791 -39.31 7.39 -14.05
N GLN A 792 -38.07 7.34 -13.58
CA GLN A 792 -37.45 6.11 -13.04
C GLN A 792 -37.48 6.08 -11.51
N PHE A 793 -37.35 7.24 -10.87
CA PHE A 793 -37.33 7.37 -9.43
C PHE A 793 -37.99 8.67 -9.00
N SER A 794 -39.25 8.59 -8.57
CA SER A 794 -39.97 9.75 -8.01
C SER A 794 -39.67 9.90 -6.51
N LEU A 795 -39.62 11.14 -6.02
CA LEU A 795 -39.55 11.52 -4.60
C LEU A 795 -40.81 12.29 -4.19
N ASP A 796 -41.91 12.08 -4.90
CA ASP A 796 -43.17 12.78 -4.66
C ASP A 796 -43.71 12.47 -3.25
N TYR A 797 -44.30 13.51 -2.65
CA TYR A 797 -44.98 13.40 -1.36
C TYR A 797 -46.26 14.24 -1.36
N LEU A 798 -47.22 13.84 -0.54
CA LEU A 798 -48.44 14.59 -0.28
C LEU A 798 -48.18 15.66 0.77
N ASP A 799 -48.37 16.93 0.41
CA ASP A 799 -48.42 18.01 1.39
C ASP A 799 -49.80 18.02 2.06
N VAL A 800 -49.84 17.46 3.28
CA VAL A 800 -51.05 17.29 4.09
C VAL A 800 -51.82 18.60 4.31
N ASN A 801 -51.15 19.76 4.24
CA ASN A 801 -51.81 21.05 4.43
C ASN A 801 -52.53 21.56 3.18
N SER A 802 -52.01 21.26 1.99
CA SER A 802 -52.57 21.74 0.72
C SER A 802 -53.28 20.66 -0.07
N ASP A 803 -53.24 19.41 0.40
CA ASP A 803 -53.72 18.20 -0.29
C ASP A 803 -53.21 18.10 -1.74
N GLN A 804 -51.95 18.50 -1.94
CA GLN A 804 -51.28 18.52 -3.24
C GLN A 804 -50.02 17.67 -3.20
N ILE A 805 -49.78 16.96 -4.29
CA ILE A 805 -48.54 16.22 -4.50
C ILE A 805 -47.43 17.22 -4.87
N LYS A 806 -46.30 17.12 -4.17
CA LYS A 806 -45.10 17.92 -4.41
C LYS A 806 -43.92 17.02 -4.78
N SER A 807 -43.19 17.43 -5.82
CA SER A 807 -42.00 16.69 -6.33
C SER A 807 -40.66 17.22 -5.84
N ALA A 808 -40.68 18.31 -5.06
CA ALA A 808 -39.49 18.93 -4.51
C ALA A 808 -39.65 19.15 -3.00
N THR A 809 -38.63 18.75 -2.25
CA THR A 809 -38.54 18.98 -0.80
C THR A 809 -37.51 20.07 -0.55
N THR A 810 -37.92 21.18 0.07
CA THR A 810 -36.99 22.17 0.62
C THR A 810 -36.80 21.84 2.08
N ASN A 811 -35.58 21.44 2.45
CA ASN A 811 -35.25 21.11 3.83
C ASN A 811 -34.29 22.17 4.38
N LEU A 812 -34.81 22.94 5.33
CA LEU A 812 -34.01 23.80 6.18
C LEU A 812 -33.78 23.04 7.48
N LYS A 813 -32.52 22.80 7.84
CA LYS A 813 -32.18 22.07 9.06
C LYS A 813 -30.99 22.63 9.81
N SER A 814 -30.94 22.33 11.09
CA SER A 814 -29.78 22.50 11.95
C SER A 814 -29.35 21.16 12.52
N ASP A 815 -28.06 20.86 12.44
CA ASP A 815 -27.44 19.64 12.93
C ASP A 815 -26.51 19.99 14.09
N ILE A 816 -26.73 19.41 15.27
CA ILE A 816 -25.82 19.45 16.41
C ILE A 816 -25.12 18.10 16.47
N TYR A 817 -23.80 18.07 16.30
CA TYR A 817 -23.03 16.84 16.36
C TYR A 817 -21.95 16.90 17.44
N LEU A 818 -21.69 15.72 18.00
CA LEU A 818 -20.58 15.44 18.89
C LEU A 818 -19.79 14.28 18.31
N THR A 819 -18.48 14.47 18.12
CA THR A 819 -17.56 13.39 17.73
C THR A 819 -16.45 13.28 18.76
N TYR A 820 -16.36 12.13 19.43
CA TYR A 820 -15.31 11.84 20.40
C TYR A 820 -14.45 10.68 19.92
N THR A 821 -13.14 10.91 19.81
CA THR A 821 -12.17 9.95 19.27
C THR A 821 -10.98 9.75 20.21
N PRO A 822 -11.19 9.20 21.42
CA PRO A 822 -10.14 9.17 22.44
C PRO A 822 -8.93 8.36 21.97
N GLY A 823 -7.73 8.90 22.23
CA GLY A 823 -6.48 8.27 21.84
C GLY A 823 -6.15 8.36 20.34
N LYS A 824 -7.00 9.00 19.52
CA LYS A 824 -6.67 9.37 18.15
C LYS A 824 -5.45 10.29 18.15
N GLU A 825 -4.50 9.94 17.31
CA GLU A 825 -3.33 10.77 17.06
C GLU A 825 -3.69 11.76 15.95
N THR A 826 -3.74 13.05 16.27
CA THR A 826 -3.84 14.13 15.29
C THR A 826 -2.59 15.00 15.38
N SER A 827 -2.20 15.56 14.24
CA SER A 827 -1.08 16.51 14.14
C SER A 827 -1.35 17.54 13.04
N GLY A 828 -0.52 18.57 12.95
CA GLY A 828 -0.71 19.67 12.00
C GLY A 828 -1.30 20.92 12.66
N PHE A 829 -1.01 22.07 12.05
CA PHE A 829 -1.36 23.39 12.57
C PHE A 829 -2.32 24.15 11.65
N GLY A 830 -2.62 23.59 10.48
CA GLY A 830 -3.52 24.18 9.49
C GLY A 830 -4.98 23.76 9.70
N VAL A 831 -5.85 24.19 8.79
CA VAL A 831 -7.29 23.89 8.78
C VAL A 831 -7.58 22.41 8.57
N ASP A 832 -6.72 21.69 7.87
CA ASP A 832 -6.76 20.23 7.76
C ASP A 832 -5.87 19.59 8.82
N GLU A 833 -6.45 18.70 9.64
CA GLU A 833 -5.69 17.88 10.57
C GLU A 833 -5.07 16.67 9.88
N LYS A 834 -3.81 16.39 10.21
CA LYS A 834 -3.13 15.16 9.82
C LYS A 834 -3.57 14.03 10.73
N LEU A 835 -4.15 13.00 10.13
CA LEU A 835 -4.62 11.81 10.83
C LEU A 835 -3.46 10.83 11.05
N GLY A 836 -3.24 10.45 12.31
CA GLY A 836 -2.32 9.39 12.70
C GLY A 836 -2.87 8.00 12.36
N ILE A 837 -2.03 6.99 12.55
CA ILE A 837 -2.36 5.61 12.21
C ILE A 837 -3.01 4.85 13.37
N LYS A 838 -2.74 5.21 14.63
CA LYS A 838 -3.16 4.44 15.81
C LYS A 838 -4.65 4.09 15.80
N LEU A 839 -4.96 2.81 16.05
CA LEU A 839 -6.33 2.33 16.27
C LEU A 839 -6.96 3.05 17.47
N HIS A 840 -8.18 3.56 17.29
CA HIS A 840 -8.90 4.34 18.30
C HIS A 840 -10.40 4.12 18.13
N PRO A 841 -11.18 4.15 19.22
CA PRO A 841 -12.63 4.15 19.11
C PRO A 841 -13.15 5.51 18.61
N ILE A 842 -14.32 5.48 17.99
CA ILE A 842 -15.03 6.63 17.45
C ILE A 842 -16.45 6.60 18.01
N PHE A 843 -16.85 7.67 18.69
CA PHE A 843 -18.21 7.91 19.13
C PHE A 843 -18.75 9.11 18.35
N MET A 844 -19.86 8.92 17.65
CA MET A 844 -20.55 9.99 16.94
C MET A 844 -21.98 10.05 17.44
N PHE A 845 -22.41 11.26 17.79
CA PHE A 845 -23.79 11.59 18.09
C PHE A 845 -24.21 12.74 17.19
N ASN A 846 -25.38 12.65 16.59
CA ASN A 846 -25.93 13.69 15.74
C ASN A 846 -27.41 13.89 16.08
N TYR A 847 -27.80 15.14 16.33
CA TYR A 847 -29.18 15.56 16.48
C TYR A 847 -29.52 16.56 15.39
N GLU A 848 -30.47 16.21 14.54
CA GLU A 848 -30.94 17.07 13.46
C GLU A 848 -32.33 17.60 13.76
N ARG A 849 -32.55 18.88 13.47
CA ARG A 849 -33.86 19.54 13.53
C ARG A 849 -34.19 20.19 12.21
N GLY A 850 -35.29 19.77 11.59
CA GLY A 850 -35.89 20.41 10.42
C GLY A 850 -36.87 21.52 10.80
N TYR A 851 -36.93 22.58 9.99
CA TYR A 851 -37.79 23.74 10.20
C TYR A 851 -38.75 23.94 9.02
N LYS A 852 -40.06 23.92 9.30
CA LYS A 852 -41.13 24.26 8.36
C LYS A 852 -41.36 25.77 8.31
N ASN A 853 -41.71 26.29 7.14
CA ASN A 853 -42.05 27.70 6.86
C ASN A 853 -40.92 28.73 7.08
N VAL A 854 -39.73 28.31 7.50
CA VAL A 854 -38.55 29.17 7.63
C VAL A 854 -37.69 28.98 6.37
N PHE A 855 -37.34 30.08 5.68
CA PHE A 855 -36.62 30.07 4.38
C PHE A 855 -37.16 29.04 3.36
N GLY A 856 -38.49 28.86 3.34
CA GLY A 856 -39.15 27.91 2.43
C GLY A 856 -39.08 26.44 2.84
N GLY A 857 -38.65 26.12 4.07
CA GLY A 857 -38.58 24.75 4.57
C GLY A 857 -39.95 24.04 4.62
N SER A 858 -39.98 22.77 4.25
CA SER A 858 -41.21 22.00 4.03
C SER A 858 -41.70 21.22 5.27
N PHE A 859 -40.80 20.80 6.17
CA PHE A 859 -41.11 19.88 7.28
C PHE A 859 -40.46 20.28 8.60
N ASN A 860 -41.19 20.05 9.70
CA ASN A 860 -40.64 20.03 11.06
C ASN A 860 -40.37 18.57 11.41
N TYR A 861 -39.14 18.24 11.79
CA TYR A 861 -38.80 16.92 12.31
C TYR A 861 -37.58 17.00 13.21
N ASN A 862 -37.42 15.98 14.03
CA ASN A 862 -36.31 15.73 14.91
C ASN A 862 -35.72 14.36 14.55
N ARG A 863 -34.39 14.28 14.52
CA ARG A 863 -33.67 13.04 14.24
C ARG A 863 -32.52 12.89 15.20
N LEU A 864 -32.38 11.69 15.78
CA LEU A 864 -31.23 11.30 16.58
C LEU A 864 -30.50 10.18 15.89
N GLN A 865 -29.17 10.26 15.84
CA GLN A 865 -28.31 9.22 15.30
C GLN A 865 -27.08 9.03 16.20
N VAL A 866 -26.70 7.79 16.40
CA VAL A 866 -25.52 7.38 17.17
C VAL A 866 -24.73 6.38 16.37
N LEU A 867 -23.41 6.52 16.36
CA LEU A 867 -22.50 5.53 15.82
C LEU A 867 -21.34 5.32 16.78
N TYR A 868 -21.04 4.06 17.05
CA TYR A 868 -19.89 3.62 17.80
C TYR A 868 -19.07 2.67 16.93
N ASN A 869 -17.82 3.04 16.65
CA ASN A 869 -16.84 2.15 16.03
C ASN A 869 -15.67 1.93 16.99
N ASN A 870 -15.22 0.68 17.13
CA ASN A 870 -14.04 0.36 17.94
C ASN A 870 -13.23 -0.77 17.29
N PRO A 871 -12.12 -0.45 16.61
CA PRO A 871 -11.19 -1.43 16.09
C PRO A 871 -10.32 -1.97 17.23
N ILE A 872 -10.63 -3.18 17.69
CA ILE A 872 -9.98 -3.82 18.83
C ILE A 872 -8.86 -4.73 18.33
N SER A 873 -7.65 -4.49 18.83
CA SER A 873 -6.52 -5.37 18.66
C SER A 873 -6.66 -6.61 19.57
N LEU A 874 -6.79 -7.80 18.98
CA LEU A 874 -6.84 -9.09 19.68
C LEU A 874 -5.48 -9.80 19.71
N GLY A 875 -4.37 -9.04 19.69
CA GLY A 875 -3.02 -9.57 19.69
C GLY A 875 -2.77 -10.51 18.51
N LYS A 876 -2.37 -11.76 18.78
CA LYS A 876 -2.11 -12.79 17.76
C LYS A 876 -3.34 -13.18 16.92
N PHE A 877 -4.56 -12.89 17.40
CA PHE A 877 -5.79 -13.19 16.66
C PHE A 877 -6.13 -12.16 15.59
N GLY A 878 -5.39 -11.04 15.56
CA GLY A 878 -5.52 -9.98 14.58
C GLY A 878 -6.37 -8.82 15.09
N ILE A 879 -7.22 -8.26 14.23
CA ILE A 879 -8.00 -7.04 14.53
C ILE A 879 -9.49 -7.37 14.35
N PHE A 880 -10.29 -7.04 15.37
CA PHE A 880 -11.74 -7.07 15.32
C PHE A 880 -12.25 -5.65 15.13
N ASP A 881 -12.78 -5.34 13.95
CA ASP A 881 -13.40 -4.05 13.65
C ASP A 881 -14.91 -4.16 13.85
N ALA A 882 -15.43 -3.39 14.80
CA ALA A 882 -16.84 -3.43 15.19
C ALA A 882 -17.44 -2.04 15.10
N THR A 883 -18.46 -1.89 14.25
CA THR A 883 -19.30 -0.69 14.14
C THR A 883 -20.73 -1.03 14.53
N VAL A 884 -21.34 -0.22 15.38
CA VAL A 884 -22.76 -0.27 15.70
C VAL A 884 -23.34 1.13 15.46
N GLY A 885 -24.46 1.19 14.74
CA GLY A 885 -25.19 2.41 14.45
C GLY A 885 -26.64 2.28 14.87
N ALA A 886 -27.27 3.37 15.28
CA ALA A 886 -28.69 3.43 15.51
C ALA A 886 -29.22 4.84 15.24
N GLY A 887 -30.47 4.94 14.83
CA GLY A 887 -31.10 6.24 14.63
C GLY A 887 -32.62 6.20 14.68
N LYS A 888 -33.21 7.36 14.94
CA LYS A 888 -34.65 7.57 14.98
C LYS A 888 -35.03 8.95 14.43
N THR A 889 -35.97 8.98 13.49
CA THR A 889 -36.72 10.16 13.07
C THR A 889 -38.08 10.09 13.77
N PHE A 890 -38.47 11.14 14.50
CA PHE A 890 -39.65 11.09 15.38
C PHE A 890 -40.95 11.40 14.64
N GLU A 891 -40.90 12.35 13.72
CA GLU A 891 -42.05 12.81 12.94
C GLU A 891 -42.10 12.12 11.57
N ALA A 892 -43.30 12.11 10.97
CA ALA A 892 -43.48 11.62 9.61
C ALA A 892 -42.75 12.54 8.62
N THR A 893 -41.85 11.96 7.82
CA THR A 893 -41.06 12.70 6.83
C THR A 893 -41.13 12.07 5.44
N PRO A 894 -41.02 12.88 4.36
CA PRO A 894 -40.97 12.35 3.01
C PRO A 894 -39.70 11.51 2.79
N LEU A 895 -39.68 10.69 1.73
CA LEU A 895 -38.59 9.78 1.38
C LEU A 895 -37.27 10.50 1.18
N SER A 896 -37.32 11.75 0.68
CA SER A 896 -36.18 12.65 0.57
C SER A 896 -35.53 12.99 1.92
N LEU A 897 -36.22 12.78 3.04
CA LEU A 897 -35.75 13.03 4.40
C LEU A 897 -35.71 11.77 5.27
N LEU A 898 -36.34 10.66 4.86
CA LEU A 898 -36.25 9.39 5.59
C LEU A 898 -34.82 8.83 5.54
N THR A 899 -34.50 8.00 6.54
CA THR A 899 -33.25 7.24 6.53
C THR A 899 -33.42 5.98 5.69
N THR A 900 -32.53 5.78 4.73
CA THR A 900 -32.44 4.54 3.96
C THR A 900 -31.35 3.67 4.56
N VAL A 901 -31.56 2.35 4.56
CA VAL A 901 -30.51 1.41 4.97
C VAL A 901 -29.37 1.51 3.96
N SER A 902 -28.15 1.65 4.47
CA SER A 902 -26.97 1.89 3.65
C SER A 902 -26.60 0.66 2.81
N ALA A 903 -27.08 0.62 1.57
CA ALA A 903 -26.82 -0.44 0.60
C ALA A 903 -25.61 -0.11 -0.29
N ASN A 904 -25.02 -1.12 -0.92
CA ASN A 904 -23.90 -0.97 -1.85
C ASN A 904 -24.07 -1.89 -3.07
N GLN A 905 -24.49 -1.29 -4.18
CA GLN A 905 -24.63 -1.97 -5.47
C GLN A 905 -23.37 -1.92 -6.33
N THR A 906 -22.23 -1.46 -5.81
CA THR A 906 -20.97 -1.53 -6.57
C THR A 906 -20.38 -2.94 -6.48
N TYR A 907 -19.52 -3.31 -7.44
CA TYR A 907 -18.72 -4.54 -7.29
C TYR A 907 -17.63 -4.40 -6.22
N PHE A 908 -17.43 -3.18 -5.70
CA PHE A 908 -16.43 -2.86 -4.70
C PHE A 908 -17.02 -2.86 -3.29
N LEU A 909 -16.23 -3.21 -2.28
CA LEU A 909 -16.65 -3.09 -0.89
C LEU A 909 -16.58 -1.63 -0.44
N LEU A 910 -17.66 -1.13 0.16
CA LEU A 910 -17.72 0.15 0.85
C LEU A 910 -17.90 -0.09 2.37
N PRO A 911 -17.17 0.65 3.24
CA PRO A 911 -17.32 0.53 4.69
C PRO A 911 -18.75 0.82 5.16
N ASN A 912 -19.21 0.12 6.20
CA ASN A 912 -20.54 0.33 6.82
C ASN A 912 -21.73 0.29 5.84
N THR A 913 -21.69 -0.63 4.86
CA THR A 913 -22.79 -0.86 3.92
C THR A 913 -23.15 -2.35 3.82
N PHE A 914 -24.36 -2.63 3.36
CA PHE A 914 -24.84 -3.97 3.02
C PHE A 914 -24.53 -4.27 1.55
N ALA A 915 -23.77 -5.34 1.30
CA ALA A 915 -23.18 -5.61 0.00
C ALA A 915 -24.13 -6.31 -0.98
N LEU A 916 -25.20 -6.94 -0.47
CA LEU A 916 -26.18 -7.69 -1.26
C LEU A 916 -27.55 -7.02 -1.31
N LEU A 917 -27.71 -5.85 -0.68
CA LEU A 917 -28.89 -5.01 -0.81
C LEU A 917 -28.78 -4.04 -2.00
N ASP A 918 -29.92 -3.78 -2.62
CA ASP A 918 -30.13 -2.73 -3.59
C ASP A 918 -30.52 -1.41 -2.89
N TYR A 919 -30.26 -0.28 -3.54
CA TYR A 919 -30.61 1.01 -2.97
C TYR A 919 -32.12 1.11 -2.75
N TYR A 920 -32.52 1.71 -1.62
CA TYR A 920 -33.92 1.88 -1.23
C TYR A 920 -34.71 0.57 -1.02
N GLU A 921 -34.07 -0.59 -0.98
CA GLU A 921 -34.75 -1.84 -0.62
C GLU A 921 -35.38 -1.75 0.77
N PHE A 922 -34.66 -1.12 1.71
CA PHE A 922 -35.15 -0.84 3.04
C PHE A 922 -35.09 0.65 3.37
N VAL A 923 -36.21 1.15 3.88
CA VAL A 923 -36.39 2.51 4.41
C VAL A 923 -36.93 2.41 5.84
N ALA A 924 -36.40 3.24 6.74
CA ALA A 924 -36.75 3.18 8.14
C ALA A 924 -36.77 4.59 8.76
N ASP A 925 -37.69 4.81 9.69
CA ASP A 925 -37.60 5.96 10.59
C ASP A 925 -36.84 5.60 11.87
N THR A 926 -36.86 4.34 12.29
CA THR A 926 -36.13 3.82 13.44
C THR A 926 -35.31 2.62 13.01
N TYR A 927 -34.01 2.61 13.29
CA TYR A 927 -33.13 1.53 12.90
C TYR A 927 -32.00 1.31 13.90
N ALA A 928 -31.49 0.08 13.91
CA ALA A 928 -30.25 -0.30 14.54
C ALA A 928 -29.49 -1.24 13.59
N GLU A 929 -28.20 -1.01 13.41
CA GLU A 929 -27.34 -1.78 12.52
C GLU A 929 -25.99 -2.09 13.18
N GLY A 930 -25.38 -3.18 12.73
CA GLY A 930 -24.06 -3.63 13.17
C GLY A 930 -23.24 -4.15 12.01
N HIS A 931 -21.96 -3.78 11.96
CA HIS A 931 -20.98 -4.25 10.99
C HIS A 931 -19.75 -4.75 11.75
N PHE A 932 -19.40 -6.02 11.57
CA PHE A 932 -18.33 -6.70 12.29
C PHE A 932 -17.39 -7.39 11.30
N GLU A 933 -16.11 -7.09 11.38
CA GLU A 933 -15.07 -7.72 10.56
C GLU A 933 -13.92 -8.23 11.44
N GLN A 934 -13.60 -9.52 11.33
CA GLN A 934 -12.43 -10.13 11.97
C GLN A 934 -11.32 -10.31 10.94
N HIS A 935 -10.24 -9.55 11.08
CA HIS A 935 -9.03 -9.68 10.27
C HIS A 935 -8.00 -10.56 10.98
N PHE A 936 -7.74 -11.76 10.46
CA PHE A 936 -6.84 -12.73 11.11
C PHE A 936 -5.35 -12.49 10.84
N ASN A 937 -4.99 -11.53 9.99
CA ASN A 937 -3.59 -11.12 9.76
C ASN A 937 -2.62 -12.27 9.41
N GLY A 938 -3.12 -13.31 8.73
CA GLY A 938 -2.33 -14.48 8.32
C GLY A 938 -2.31 -15.63 9.32
N LEU A 939 -2.96 -15.51 10.50
CA LEU A 939 -3.01 -16.55 11.52
C LEU A 939 -3.44 -17.92 10.95
N LEU A 940 -4.44 -17.96 10.08
CA LEU A 940 -4.91 -19.22 9.48
C LEU A 940 -4.05 -19.64 8.28
N LEU A 941 -3.93 -18.76 7.28
CA LEU A 941 -3.37 -19.11 5.97
C LEU A 941 -1.84 -19.29 5.95
N ASN A 942 -1.10 -18.68 6.87
CA ASN A 942 0.36 -18.88 6.97
C ASN A 942 0.74 -20.31 7.38
N ARG A 943 -0.19 -21.07 7.98
CA ARG A 943 0.03 -22.43 8.47
C ARG A 943 -0.27 -23.50 7.42
N ILE A 944 -0.99 -23.16 6.35
CA ILE A 944 -1.38 -24.12 5.30
C ILE A 944 -0.24 -24.24 4.27
N PRO A 945 0.31 -25.44 4.01
CA PRO A 945 1.31 -25.67 2.97
C PRO A 945 0.82 -25.16 1.61
N ILE A 946 1.76 -24.69 0.76
CA ILE A 946 1.50 -24.08 -0.56
C ILE A 946 0.77 -22.73 -0.48
N ILE A 947 -0.39 -22.64 0.19
CA ILE A 947 -1.16 -21.39 0.37
C ILE A 947 -0.33 -20.31 1.05
N LYS A 948 0.50 -20.68 2.04
CA LYS A 948 1.41 -19.74 2.70
C LYS A 948 2.41 -19.06 1.76
N LYS A 949 2.64 -19.57 0.53
CA LYS A 949 3.46 -18.89 -0.48
C LYS A 949 2.73 -17.71 -1.13
N LEU A 950 1.39 -17.71 -1.09
CA LEU A 950 0.56 -16.64 -1.66
C LEU A 950 0.52 -15.39 -0.78
N ASN A 951 0.89 -15.49 0.50
CA ASN A 951 0.82 -14.42 1.50
C ASN A 951 -0.60 -13.82 1.69
N TRP A 952 -1.64 -14.57 1.34
CA TRP A 952 -3.02 -14.15 1.60
C TRP A 952 -3.32 -14.13 3.10
N ARG A 953 -4.25 -13.27 3.50
CA ARG A 953 -4.76 -13.20 4.87
C ARG A 953 -6.27 -13.49 4.82
N SER A 954 -6.77 -14.20 5.82
CA SER A 954 -8.19 -14.52 5.93
C SER A 954 -8.93 -13.46 6.74
N LEU A 955 -10.21 -13.29 6.46
CA LEU A 955 -11.14 -12.48 7.23
C LEU A 955 -12.52 -13.12 7.31
N LEU A 956 -13.31 -12.67 8.29
CA LEU A 956 -14.72 -13.02 8.46
C LEU A 956 -15.54 -11.73 8.60
N THR A 957 -16.72 -11.69 7.99
CA THR A 957 -17.61 -10.52 7.97
C THR A 957 -19.00 -10.95 8.46
N ILE A 958 -19.60 -10.16 9.36
CA ILE A 958 -21.00 -10.27 9.78
C ILE A 958 -21.59 -8.86 9.81
N ARG A 959 -22.78 -8.70 9.23
CA ARG A 959 -23.52 -7.42 9.20
C ARG A 959 -24.98 -7.69 9.52
N GLY A 960 -25.66 -6.77 10.18
CA GLY A 960 -27.09 -6.92 10.45
C GLY A 960 -27.79 -5.58 10.63
N VAL A 961 -29.07 -5.52 10.25
CA VAL A 961 -29.93 -4.35 10.45
C VAL A 961 -31.34 -4.78 10.84
N TYR A 962 -31.92 -4.04 11.77
CA TYR A 962 -33.31 -4.12 12.18
C TYR A 962 -33.90 -2.70 12.18
N GLY A 963 -35.14 -2.56 11.77
CA GLY A 963 -35.79 -1.27 11.78
C GLY A 963 -37.30 -1.32 11.53
N THR A 964 -37.93 -0.17 11.77
CA THR A 964 -39.36 0.06 11.56
C THR A 964 -39.57 1.33 10.74
N ILE A 965 -40.77 1.46 10.19
CA ILE A 965 -41.25 2.68 9.56
C ILE A 965 -42.68 2.96 10.03
N SER A 966 -42.97 4.22 10.36
CA SER A 966 -44.27 4.66 10.83
C SER A 966 -45.31 4.75 9.71
N ASN A 967 -46.57 4.46 10.07
CA ASN A 967 -47.71 4.64 9.17
C ASN A 967 -47.84 6.09 8.66
N GLY A 968 -47.48 7.08 9.49
CA GLY A 968 -47.48 8.48 9.08
C GLY A 968 -46.47 8.74 7.95
N SER A 969 -45.26 8.20 8.06
CA SER A 969 -44.24 8.32 6.99
C SER A 969 -44.70 7.60 5.72
N ILE A 970 -45.33 6.43 5.84
CA ILE A 970 -45.90 5.72 4.68
C ILE A 970 -46.99 6.57 4.00
N ALA A 971 -47.92 7.13 4.79
CA ALA A 971 -49.10 7.82 4.25
C ALA A 971 -48.76 9.11 3.48
N ILE A 972 -47.74 9.85 3.89
CA ILE A 972 -47.35 11.11 3.22
C ILE A 972 -46.54 10.88 1.95
N ASN A 973 -45.97 9.70 1.73
CA ASN A 973 -45.10 9.46 0.58
C ASN A 973 -45.90 8.91 -0.61
N GLN A 974 -45.66 9.47 -1.79
CA GLN A 974 -46.30 9.11 -3.07
C GLN A 974 -45.26 8.79 -4.14
N SER A 975 -44.10 8.29 -3.68
CA SER A 975 -42.92 8.02 -4.49
C SER A 975 -43.03 6.71 -5.26
N SER A 976 -42.05 6.44 -6.12
CA SER A 976 -42.06 5.26 -7.00
C SER A 976 -41.55 3.95 -6.35
N ILE A 977 -41.45 3.89 -5.01
CA ILE A 977 -40.93 2.71 -4.28
C ILE A 977 -41.95 2.22 -3.24
N HIS A 978 -41.84 0.94 -2.89
CA HIS A 978 -42.52 0.36 -1.73
C HIS A 978 -41.77 0.70 -0.43
N TYR A 979 -42.48 1.21 0.56
CA TYR A 979 -41.89 1.57 1.85
C TYR A 979 -41.80 0.35 2.77
N VAL A 980 -40.66 -0.33 2.75
CA VAL A 980 -40.44 -1.54 3.55
C VAL A 980 -39.29 -1.32 4.53
N ALA A 981 -39.52 -1.66 5.80
CA ALA A 981 -38.50 -1.68 6.83
C ALA A 981 -38.10 -3.12 7.19
N PRO A 982 -36.85 -3.36 7.64
CA PRO A 982 -36.38 -4.68 8.04
C PRO A 982 -36.88 -5.00 9.46
N THR A 983 -38.20 -5.25 9.58
CA THR A 983 -38.86 -5.62 10.85
C THR A 983 -38.50 -7.03 11.31
N LYS A 984 -37.95 -7.85 10.40
CA LYS A 984 -37.17 -9.04 10.74
C LYS A 984 -35.71 -8.70 10.50
N LEU A 985 -34.83 -9.19 11.38
CA LEU A 985 -33.39 -8.97 11.28
C LEU A 985 -32.89 -9.40 9.89
N TYR A 986 -32.46 -8.43 9.09
CA TYR A 986 -31.69 -8.70 7.90
C TYR A 986 -30.23 -8.84 8.30
N TYR A 987 -29.54 -9.87 7.82
CA TYR A 987 -28.13 -10.05 8.09
C TYR A 987 -27.36 -10.59 6.89
N GLU A 988 -26.09 -10.20 6.81
CA GLU A 988 -25.11 -10.71 5.86
C GLU A 988 -23.97 -11.38 6.63
N TYR A 989 -23.45 -12.48 6.11
CA TYR A 989 -22.28 -13.15 6.67
C TYR A 989 -21.39 -13.67 5.56
N GLY A 990 -20.09 -13.76 5.82
CA GLY A 990 -19.15 -14.16 4.81
C GLY A 990 -17.75 -14.39 5.32
N PHE A 991 -16.91 -14.89 4.42
CA PHE A 991 -15.46 -14.95 4.61
C PHE A 991 -14.78 -14.36 3.39
N GLY A 992 -13.53 -13.93 3.57
CA GLY A 992 -12.76 -13.33 2.50
C GLY A 992 -11.27 -13.60 2.58
N PHE A 993 -10.62 -13.28 1.47
CA PHE A 993 -9.17 -13.28 1.33
C PHE A 993 -8.73 -11.86 1.04
N GLU A 994 -7.83 -11.32 1.85
CA GLU A 994 -7.17 -10.04 1.60
C GLU A 994 -5.68 -10.27 1.33
N ASN A 995 -4.99 -9.20 0.96
CA ASN A 995 -3.58 -9.23 0.57
C ASN A 995 -3.32 -9.97 -0.76
N ILE A 996 -4.24 -9.83 -1.71
CA ILE A 996 -4.14 -10.40 -3.06
C ILE A 996 -3.44 -9.38 -3.98
N GLY A 997 -2.44 -9.85 -4.74
CA GLY A 997 -1.70 -9.05 -5.71
C GLY A 997 -0.30 -9.63 -5.97
N TYR A 998 0.58 -8.79 -6.52
CA TYR A 998 1.93 -9.19 -6.93
C TYR A 998 3.00 -8.51 -6.08
N GLY A 999 4.00 -9.28 -5.64
CA GLY A 999 5.11 -8.75 -4.84
C GLY A 999 4.62 -8.10 -3.54
N ASN A 1000 4.93 -6.81 -3.35
CA ASN A 1000 4.48 -5.97 -2.24
C ASN A 1000 3.17 -5.20 -2.55
N VAL A 1001 2.76 -5.11 -3.82
CA VAL A 1001 1.55 -4.41 -4.24
C VAL A 1001 0.37 -5.38 -4.19
N ARG A 1002 -0.30 -5.41 -3.04
CA ARG A 1002 -1.38 -6.36 -2.72
C ARG A 1002 -2.67 -5.69 -2.26
N PRO A 1003 -3.26 -4.79 -3.06
CA PRO A 1003 -4.38 -3.97 -2.63
C PRO A 1003 -5.71 -4.74 -2.66
N PHE A 1004 -5.78 -5.89 -3.32
CA PHE A 1004 -7.05 -6.56 -3.56
C PHE A 1004 -7.47 -7.43 -2.38
N ARG A 1005 -8.77 -7.42 -2.14
CA ARG A 1005 -9.51 -8.30 -1.24
C ARG A 1005 -10.68 -8.90 -2.01
N LEU A 1006 -11.05 -10.12 -1.68
CA LEU A 1006 -12.17 -10.84 -2.25
C LEU A 1006 -13.05 -11.40 -1.13
N ASP A 1007 -14.32 -11.02 -1.10
CA ASP A 1007 -15.28 -11.45 -0.09
C ASP A 1007 -16.38 -12.29 -0.73
N PHE A 1008 -16.70 -13.40 -0.07
CA PHE A 1008 -17.80 -14.30 -0.39
C PHE A 1008 -18.88 -14.08 0.66
N ILE A 1009 -20.01 -13.49 0.24
CA ILE A 1009 -21.04 -12.99 1.16
C ILE A 1009 -22.36 -13.68 0.84
N TRP A 1010 -23.04 -14.11 1.89
CA TRP A 1010 -24.41 -14.61 1.90
C TRP A 1010 -25.28 -13.67 2.72
N ARG A 1011 -26.60 -13.71 2.47
CA ARG A 1011 -27.59 -12.96 3.25
C ARG A 1011 -28.72 -13.84 3.74
N SER A 1012 -29.43 -13.34 4.75
CA SER A 1012 -30.75 -13.82 5.15
C SER A 1012 -31.79 -13.70 4.02
N ASN A 1013 -32.81 -14.55 4.05
CA ASN A 1013 -33.94 -14.47 3.11
C ASN A 1013 -34.87 -13.31 3.47
N PHE A 1014 -35.29 -12.55 2.46
CA PHE A 1014 -36.31 -11.51 2.55
C PHE A 1014 -37.03 -11.40 1.18
N GLN A 1015 -38.21 -10.78 1.17
CA GLN A 1015 -38.97 -10.53 -0.05
C GLN A 1015 -38.48 -9.23 -0.69
N ASN A 1016 -38.17 -9.26 -1.99
CA ASN A 1016 -37.75 -8.07 -2.71
C ASN A 1016 -38.97 -7.22 -3.07
N PHE A 1017 -38.90 -5.93 -2.80
CA PHE A 1017 -39.97 -5.00 -3.12
C PHE A 1017 -39.53 -3.93 -4.13
N ASN A 1018 -38.28 -3.47 -4.07
CA ASN A 1018 -37.82 -2.33 -4.86
C ASN A 1018 -36.70 -2.73 -5.84
N GLY A 1019 -37.08 -2.97 -7.09
CA GLY A 1019 -36.13 -3.27 -8.18
C GLY A 1019 -35.99 -4.77 -8.48
N PRO A 1020 -34.92 -5.16 -9.19
CA PRO A 1020 -34.68 -6.56 -9.54
C PRO A 1020 -34.35 -7.41 -8.32
N VAL A 1021 -34.48 -8.73 -8.44
CA VAL A 1021 -34.23 -9.67 -7.33
C VAL A 1021 -32.80 -9.52 -6.78
N ASN A 1022 -32.69 -9.15 -5.49
CA ASN A 1022 -31.42 -9.11 -4.78
C ASN A 1022 -30.82 -10.53 -4.69
N PRO A 1023 -29.50 -10.69 -4.91
CA PRO A 1023 -28.86 -11.99 -4.96
C PRO A 1023 -28.74 -12.56 -3.54
N GLY A 1024 -28.93 -13.87 -3.38
CA GLY A 1024 -28.72 -14.55 -2.09
C GLY A 1024 -27.23 -14.72 -1.73
N PHE A 1025 -26.35 -14.64 -2.74
CA PHE A 1025 -24.91 -14.77 -2.63
C PHE A 1025 -24.21 -13.79 -3.58
N GLY A 1026 -23.09 -13.22 -3.16
CA GLY A 1026 -22.28 -12.38 -4.01
C GLY A 1026 -20.80 -12.44 -3.69
N ILE A 1027 -20.00 -12.23 -4.73
CA ILE A 1027 -18.55 -12.01 -4.62
C ILE A 1027 -18.30 -10.51 -4.76
N ARG A 1028 -17.49 -9.94 -3.86
CA ARG A 1028 -17.17 -8.51 -3.83
C ARG A 1028 -15.67 -8.28 -3.75
N ILE A 1029 -15.21 -7.20 -4.39
CA ILE A 1029 -13.80 -6.86 -4.46
C ILE A 1029 -13.53 -5.68 -3.51
N GLY A 1030 -12.58 -5.82 -2.60
CA GLY A 1030 -12.09 -4.68 -1.81
C GLY A 1030 -10.80 -4.13 -2.40
N LEU A 1031 -10.63 -2.81 -2.35
CA LEU A 1031 -9.34 -2.15 -2.54
C LEU A 1031 -8.87 -1.60 -1.19
N LYS A 1032 -7.88 -2.25 -0.57
CA LYS A 1032 -7.19 -1.75 0.64
C LYS A 1032 -5.83 -1.23 0.25
N THR A 1033 -5.65 0.09 0.30
CA THR A 1033 -4.37 0.77 0.04
C THR A 1033 -3.53 0.97 1.31
N SER A 1034 -3.96 0.45 2.46
CA SER A 1034 -3.26 0.50 3.74
C SER A 1034 -2.33 -0.71 3.96
N PHE A 1035 -1.32 -0.54 4.84
CA PHE A 1035 -0.31 -1.55 5.19
C PHE A 1035 -0.87 -2.85 5.82
#